data_AF-A0A1C1YU88-F1
#
_entry.id   AF-A0A1C1YU88-F1
#
_cell.length_a   1.000
_cell.length_b   1.000
_cell.length_c   1.000
_cell.angle_alpha   90.00
_cell.angle_beta   90.00
_cell.angle_gamma   90.00
#
_symmetry.space_group_name_H-M   'P 1'
#
loop_
_entity.id
_entity.type
_entity.pdbx_description
1 polymer ?
#
loop_
_entity_poly.entity_id
_entity_poly.type
_entity_poly.pdbx_seq_one_letter_code
_entity_poly.pdbx_strand_id
1 'polypeptide(L)'
;MTTTIIIFLNAAHQRRYVDVVTSAMAGVPDVRVRAVEVGIDDASEADDVIDAEADETAGWKYKAALAAIRKPAWLAAKFVGAVFYLPYAGIMKLTELYRRHVQGRLYPLARSAARRLRQAATFPAPRISRRPVRLRLTQTAFYTSLRDRTRPARQRLRQTAAYAELRDRTRPARERWRQAAYVTRLRARAGSLRRRVNPLGYYSGLLERTRPARQRLRYTTVVSGLRQRAQAARRLNPAAPLSRLYCRTRAAYVSAAAIVRRLPARSRTWASGQVTRALRNLRQPSFLYALSSEYHWQRNLDKRLFARKPDLIVLLEDNAEGLTGLVSHGARKRRIPYVILPDYIPNPAEPARYYFNNPHHSAATPAGRLIRYLAPQWVLDYDGKELLRLPGSAIVSRWIRGQRCPQPWILNSGYCSAILLESQSSQKHYEDLGFRPEKLKVVGGAIEDQLHAISLEREERRAELMDKYRLDGDKPLIVCGFPPDQYSAATEGFEFNSYDELCRNWFAVLEAVSDRANVLVVRHPRTPEIELRRYAQERVHIASEPLDAILPVSDLYLACISTTIRWALALAIPVINYDTYRYDYGDFSAARGCTEVTGIDAFRKEIETLLEPGEFDRMRSIAEEDAGRWGLMDGKFQDRLRAALIELREPRGRRSKSTHRQGYRLPRMS
;
A
#
# COMPACT_ATOMS: atom_id res chain seq x y z
N MET A 1 -15.07 37.70 -14.55
CA MET A 1 -13.79 36.96 -14.69
C MET A 1 -14.12 35.49 -14.51
N THR A 2 -13.73 34.62 -15.45
CA THR A 2 -14.03 33.18 -15.34
C THR A 2 -13.15 32.50 -14.28
N THR A 3 -13.79 31.94 -13.26
CA THR A 3 -13.17 31.11 -12.20
C THR A 3 -12.73 29.77 -12.78
N THR A 4 -11.49 29.36 -12.55
CA THR A 4 -10.96 28.07 -12.98
C THR A 4 -10.72 27.15 -11.78
N ILE A 5 -11.53 26.09 -11.65
CA ILE A 5 -11.34 25.01 -10.68
C ILE A 5 -10.58 23.88 -11.37
N ILE A 6 -9.45 23.44 -10.79
CA ILE A 6 -8.68 22.31 -11.31
C ILE A 6 -8.71 21.13 -10.36
N ILE A 7 -9.14 19.99 -10.87
CA ILE A 7 -9.07 18.69 -10.19
C ILE A 7 -7.75 18.04 -10.59
N PHE A 8 -6.90 17.76 -9.61
CA PHE A 8 -5.62 17.10 -9.85
C PHE A 8 -5.75 15.59 -9.63
N LEU A 9 -5.34 14.81 -10.62
CA LEU A 9 -5.43 13.35 -10.62
C LEU A 9 -4.03 12.73 -10.72
N ASN A 10 -3.71 11.84 -9.79
CA ASN A 10 -2.49 11.03 -9.76
C ASN A 10 -2.76 9.52 -9.88
N ALA A 11 -4.02 9.10 -9.98
CA ALA A 11 -4.39 7.70 -10.23
C ALA A 11 -5.65 7.58 -11.10
N ALA A 12 -5.75 6.50 -11.89
CA ALA A 12 -6.84 6.33 -12.86
C ALA A 12 -8.25 6.25 -12.22
N HIS A 13 -8.37 5.60 -11.06
CA HIS A 13 -9.66 5.46 -10.35
C HIS A 13 -10.24 6.82 -9.89
N GLN A 14 -9.42 7.86 -9.85
CA GLN A 14 -9.82 9.20 -9.44
C GLN A 14 -10.61 9.94 -10.53
N ARG A 15 -10.62 9.44 -11.79
CA ARG A 15 -11.34 10.09 -12.91
C ARG A 15 -12.83 10.26 -12.63
N ARG A 16 -13.46 9.38 -11.86
CA ARG A 16 -14.87 9.51 -11.44
C ARG A 16 -15.17 10.84 -10.72
N TYR A 17 -14.18 11.40 -10.01
CA TYR A 17 -14.34 12.67 -9.31
C TYR A 17 -14.36 13.88 -10.24
N VAL A 18 -13.92 13.73 -11.50
CA VAL A 18 -14.10 14.76 -12.53
C VAL A 18 -15.57 14.97 -12.80
N ASP A 19 -16.31 13.87 -13.01
CA ASP A 19 -17.74 13.93 -13.27
C ASP A 19 -18.48 14.45 -12.04
N VAL A 20 -18.12 13.99 -10.85
CA VAL A 20 -18.71 14.46 -9.58
C VAL A 20 -18.62 15.99 -9.43
N VAL A 21 -17.41 16.55 -9.57
CA VAL A 21 -17.22 18.00 -9.41
C VAL A 21 -17.80 18.77 -10.60
N THR A 22 -17.75 18.21 -11.82
CA THR A 22 -18.31 18.86 -13.01
C THR A 22 -19.83 18.95 -12.91
N SER A 23 -20.50 17.86 -12.52
CA SER A 23 -21.95 17.82 -12.29
C SER A 23 -22.37 18.74 -11.16
N ALA A 24 -21.64 18.73 -10.03
CA ALA A 24 -21.91 19.66 -8.94
C ALA A 24 -21.79 21.14 -9.38
N MET A 25 -20.86 21.47 -10.26
CA MET A 25 -20.68 22.84 -10.75
C MET A 25 -21.49 23.17 -12.03
N ALA A 26 -22.31 22.25 -12.52
CA ALA A 26 -23.16 22.50 -13.68
C ALA A 26 -24.12 23.66 -13.41
N GLY A 27 -24.28 24.55 -14.41
CA GLY A 27 -25.15 25.73 -14.31
C GLY A 27 -24.57 26.92 -13.51
N VAL A 28 -23.39 26.79 -12.89
CA VAL A 28 -22.77 27.91 -12.18
C VAL A 28 -22.11 28.86 -13.19
N PRO A 29 -22.56 30.12 -13.33
CA PRO A 29 -22.01 31.04 -14.31
C PRO A 29 -20.54 31.35 -14.01
N ASP A 30 -19.77 31.60 -15.05
CA ASP A 30 -18.35 31.96 -14.96
C ASP A 30 -17.46 30.95 -14.20
N VAL A 31 -17.86 29.68 -14.08
CA VAL A 31 -17.00 28.62 -13.54
C VAL A 31 -16.60 27.66 -14.64
N ARG A 32 -15.31 27.35 -14.70
CA ARG A 32 -14.73 26.32 -15.56
C ARG A 32 -14.04 25.26 -14.71
N VAL A 33 -14.56 24.04 -14.75
CA VAL A 33 -13.93 22.86 -14.14
C VAL A 33 -12.99 22.21 -15.17
N ARG A 34 -11.78 21.83 -14.75
CA ARG A 34 -10.82 21.11 -15.58
C ARG A 34 -10.12 20.04 -14.77
N ALA A 35 -9.77 18.92 -15.40
CA ALA A 35 -8.87 17.94 -14.83
C ALA A 35 -7.42 18.17 -15.30
N VAL A 36 -6.45 17.80 -14.46
CA VAL A 36 -5.04 17.69 -14.79
C VAL A 36 -4.52 16.35 -14.30
N GLU A 37 -4.16 15.48 -15.24
CA GLU A 37 -3.57 14.17 -14.98
C GLU A 37 -2.03 14.27 -15.04
N VAL A 38 -1.36 13.80 -13.99
CA VAL A 38 0.11 13.74 -13.93
C VAL A 38 0.53 12.44 -13.26
N GLY A 39 1.35 11.65 -13.95
CA GLY A 39 1.91 10.41 -13.39
C GLY A 39 0.97 9.21 -13.46
N ILE A 40 -0.23 9.37 -13.97
CA ILE A 40 -1.01 8.26 -14.54
C ILE A 40 -0.27 7.91 -15.83
N ASP A 41 0.40 6.77 -15.86
CA ASP A 41 1.19 6.37 -17.03
C ASP A 41 0.34 6.52 -18.31
N ASP A 42 0.85 7.26 -19.30
CA ASP A 42 0.36 7.27 -20.70
C ASP A 42 0.51 5.86 -21.36
N ALA A 43 0.55 4.79 -20.55
CA ALA A 43 0.75 3.41 -20.99
C ALA A 43 -0.46 2.86 -21.75
N SER A 44 -1.66 3.44 -21.58
CA SER A 44 -2.82 3.08 -22.41
C SER A 44 -2.80 3.75 -23.79
N GLU A 45 -2.06 4.83 -24.00
CA GLU A 45 -1.91 5.45 -25.34
C GLU A 45 -0.75 4.85 -26.15
N ALA A 46 0.09 4.01 -25.54
CA ALA A 46 1.22 3.36 -26.21
C ALA A 46 0.83 2.10 -27.00
N ASP A 47 -0.39 1.58 -26.84
CA ASP A 47 -0.87 0.37 -27.52
C ASP A 47 -1.66 0.65 -28.82
N ASP A 48 -2.07 1.90 -29.08
CA ASP A 48 -2.92 2.26 -30.24
C ASP A 48 -2.21 3.00 -31.40
N VAL A 49 -0.87 3.12 -31.38
CA VAL A 49 -0.11 3.65 -32.53
C VAL A 49 1.04 2.70 -32.90
N ILE A 50 0.67 1.60 -33.57
CA ILE A 50 1.59 0.86 -34.43
C ILE A 50 0.94 0.80 -35.82
N ASP A 51 1.10 1.87 -36.59
CA ASP A 51 1.17 1.77 -38.04
C ASP A 51 2.59 2.12 -38.51
N ALA A 52 3.05 1.31 -39.44
CA ALA A 52 4.44 1.15 -39.82
C ALA A 52 4.86 2.16 -40.89
N GLU A 53 6.00 2.83 -40.67
CA GLU A 53 7.03 3.07 -41.70
C GLU A 53 8.29 3.63 -41.03
N ALA A 54 9.37 2.84 -41.04
CA ALA A 54 10.64 3.19 -40.43
C ALA A 54 11.56 3.85 -41.48
N ASP A 55 11.75 5.16 -41.36
CA ASP A 55 12.70 5.94 -42.14
C ASP A 55 14.15 5.72 -41.63
N GLU A 56 14.99 5.09 -42.45
CA GLU A 56 16.40 4.78 -42.17
C GLU A 56 17.26 6.03 -41.91
N THR A 57 16.80 7.22 -42.29
CA THR A 57 17.56 8.47 -42.08
C THR A 57 17.61 8.94 -40.62
N ALA A 58 16.68 8.50 -39.77
CA ALA A 58 16.65 8.85 -38.34
C ALA A 58 17.82 8.23 -37.54
N GLY A 59 18.34 7.08 -37.98
CA GLY A 59 19.41 6.35 -37.30
C GLY A 59 20.77 7.08 -37.32
N TRP A 60 21.07 7.81 -38.38
CA TRP A 60 22.36 8.51 -38.54
C TRP A 60 22.41 9.81 -37.73
N LYS A 61 21.34 10.62 -37.77
CA LYS A 61 21.21 11.84 -36.95
C LYS A 61 21.29 11.53 -35.45
N TYR A 62 20.73 10.39 -35.03
CA TYR A 62 20.79 9.94 -33.64
C TYR A 62 22.20 9.53 -33.18
N LYS A 63 22.99 8.86 -34.04
CA LYS A 63 24.39 8.50 -33.75
C LYS A 63 25.30 9.73 -33.68
N ALA A 64 25.12 10.72 -34.56
CA ALA A 64 25.89 11.97 -34.54
C ALA A 64 25.62 12.80 -33.26
N ALA A 65 24.34 12.92 -32.85
CA ALA A 65 23.97 13.59 -31.60
C ALA A 65 24.53 12.87 -30.35
N LEU A 66 24.60 11.54 -30.37
CA LEU A 66 25.22 10.73 -29.31
C LEU A 66 26.73 10.93 -29.19
N ALA A 67 27.43 11.13 -30.31
CA ALA A 67 28.87 11.40 -30.33
C ALA A 67 29.19 12.79 -29.75
N ALA A 68 28.38 13.81 -30.08
CA ALA A 68 28.54 15.18 -29.59
C ALA A 68 28.37 15.31 -28.06
N ILE A 69 27.48 14.52 -27.45
CA ILE A 69 27.19 14.58 -26.00
C ILE A 69 28.18 13.75 -25.16
N ARG A 70 28.88 12.79 -25.76
CA ARG A 70 29.71 11.82 -25.04
C ARG A 70 30.97 12.43 -24.40
N LYS A 71 31.63 13.38 -25.07
CA LYS A 71 32.83 14.06 -24.56
C LYS A 71 32.54 14.95 -23.33
N PRO A 72 31.55 15.88 -23.36
CA PRO A 72 31.26 16.72 -22.20
C PRO A 72 30.71 15.91 -21.00
N ALA A 73 29.92 14.87 -21.22
CA ALA A 73 29.44 14.00 -20.15
C ALA A 73 30.58 13.20 -19.47
N TRP A 74 31.58 12.77 -20.24
CA TRP A 74 32.77 12.09 -19.70
C TRP A 74 33.68 13.05 -18.92
N LEU A 75 33.84 14.29 -19.39
CA LEU A 75 34.55 15.35 -18.66
C LEU A 75 33.84 15.71 -17.34
N ALA A 76 32.52 15.87 -17.36
CA ALA A 76 31.73 16.13 -16.14
C ALA A 76 31.83 14.97 -15.14
N ALA A 77 31.81 13.71 -15.60
CA ALA A 77 32.00 12.55 -14.74
C ALA A 77 33.41 12.49 -14.14
N LYS A 78 34.44 12.85 -14.90
CA LYS A 78 35.82 13.00 -14.38
C LYS A 78 35.94 14.14 -13.38
N PHE A 79 35.27 15.26 -13.61
CA PHE A 79 35.27 16.41 -12.70
C PHE A 79 34.57 16.07 -11.39
N VAL A 80 33.38 15.45 -11.43
CA VAL A 80 32.67 14.97 -10.24
C VAL A 80 33.49 13.89 -9.52
N GLY A 81 34.11 12.98 -10.26
CA GLY A 81 35.07 12.01 -9.71
C GLY A 81 36.22 12.71 -8.99
N ALA A 82 36.89 13.68 -9.61
CA ALA A 82 38.00 14.41 -8.99
C ALA A 82 37.55 15.21 -7.76
N VAL A 83 36.43 15.94 -7.83
CA VAL A 83 35.95 16.81 -6.75
C VAL A 83 35.45 16.02 -5.54
N PHE A 84 34.84 14.85 -5.72
CA PHE A 84 34.25 14.10 -4.60
C PHE A 84 35.04 12.86 -4.19
N TYR A 85 35.72 12.17 -5.13
CA TYR A 85 36.47 10.94 -4.83
C TYR A 85 37.84 11.22 -4.22
N LEU A 86 38.55 12.28 -4.64
CA LEU A 86 39.86 12.63 -4.07
C LEU A 86 39.76 13.05 -2.60
N PRO A 87 38.80 13.90 -2.17
CA PRO A 87 38.63 14.22 -0.76
C PRO A 87 38.19 13.00 0.05
N TYR A 88 37.29 12.17 -0.49
CA TYR A 88 36.84 10.95 0.20
C TYR A 88 37.99 9.95 0.41
N ALA A 89 38.80 9.69 -0.62
CA ALA A 89 39.97 8.82 -0.51
C ALA A 89 41.03 9.41 0.44
N GLY A 90 41.22 10.73 0.43
CA GLY A 90 42.09 11.46 1.36
C GLY A 90 41.63 11.31 2.82
N ILE A 91 40.34 11.52 3.10
CA ILE A 91 39.73 11.37 4.43
C ILE A 91 39.83 9.92 4.91
N MET A 92 39.58 8.94 4.04
CA MET A 92 39.71 7.53 4.40
C MET A 92 41.16 7.15 4.75
N LYS A 93 42.13 7.67 3.98
CA LYS A 93 43.56 7.43 4.25
C LYS A 93 44.05 8.15 5.51
N LEU A 94 43.56 9.36 5.78
CA LEU A 94 43.78 10.08 7.05
C LEU A 94 43.18 9.33 8.24
N THR A 95 41.97 8.77 8.09
CA THR A 95 41.31 7.98 9.14
C THR A 95 42.06 6.68 9.43
N GLU A 96 42.60 6.03 8.40
CA GLU A 96 43.43 4.84 8.54
C GLU A 96 44.79 5.17 9.19
N LEU A 97 45.44 6.25 8.78
CA LEU A 97 46.67 6.74 9.42
C LEU A 97 46.43 7.13 10.88
N TYR A 98 45.31 7.79 11.18
CA TYR A 98 44.90 8.12 12.54
C TYR A 98 44.70 6.85 13.39
N ARG A 99 43.99 5.84 12.87
CA ARG A 99 43.85 4.55 13.58
C ARG A 99 45.18 3.87 13.83
N ARG A 100 46.08 3.84 12.83
CA ARG A 100 47.42 3.25 12.98
C ARG A 100 48.26 4.02 14.00
N HIS A 101 48.14 5.35 14.05
CA HIS A 101 48.87 6.19 15.01
C HIS A 101 48.32 6.01 16.44
N VAL A 102 47.00 6.00 16.61
CA VAL A 102 46.35 5.78 17.90
C VAL A 102 46.62 4.37 18.44
N GLN A 103 46.51 3.35 17.59
CA GLN A 103 46.76 1.96 17.98
C GLN A 103 48.26 1.65 18.16
N GLY A 104 49.14 2.27 17.37
CA GLY A 104 50.57 1.99 17.37
C GLY A 104 51.39 2.79 18.39
N ARG A 105 51.00 4.03 18.73
CA ARG A 105 51.77 4.90 19.66
C ARG A 105 51.03 5.24 20.94
N LEU A 106 49.76 5.63 20.87
CA LEU A 106 49.03 6.11 22.03
C LEU A 106 48.56 4.96 22.94
N TYR A 107 48.12 3.85 22.35
CA TYR A 107 47.63 2.69 23.13
C TYR A 107 48.71 2.03 24.01
N PRO A 108 49.96 1.82 23.54
CA PRO A 108 51.05 1.31 24.38
C PRO A 108 51.46 2.29 25.49
N LEU A 109 51.47 3.60 25.21
CA LEU A 109 51.82 4.64 26.18
C LEU A 109 50.75 4.74 27.30
N ALA A 110 49.46 4.76 26.93
CA ALA A 110 48.37 4.76 27.90
C ALA A 110 48.37 3.48 28.75
N ARG A 111 48.66 2.32 28.15
CA ARG A 111 48.79 1.04 28.86
C ARG A 111 49.99 1.01 29.81
N SER A 112 51.11 1.62 29.42
CA SER A 112 52.32 1.74 30.24
C SER A 112 52.12 2.70 31.42
N ALA A 113 51.46 3.85 31.20
CA ALA A 113 51.09 4.80 32.25
C ALA A 113 50.11 4.18 33.28
N ALA A 114 49.08 3.47 32.81
CA ALA A 114 48.15 2.76 33.68
C ALA A 114 48.84 1.64 34.50
N ARG A 115 49.88 1.00 33.94
CA ARG A 115 50.67 -0.03 34.64
C ARG A 115 51.56 0.58 35.72
N ARG A 116 52.17 1.76 35.48
CA ARG A 116 52.96 2.50 36.48
C ARG A 116 52.09 3.03 37.62
N LEU A 117 50.90 3.54 37.32
CA LEU A 117 49.95 3.98 38.34
C LEU A 117 49.48 2.84 39.24
N ARG A 118 49.30 1.62 38.70
CA ARG A 118 48.98 0.43 39.50
C ARG A 118 50.15 -0.06 40.36
N GLN A 119 51.39 0.10 39.91
CA GLN A 119 52.57 -0.27 40.70
C GLN A 119 52.87 0.74 41.82
N ALA A 120 52.55 2.03 41.61
CA ALA A 120 52.68 3.05 42.64
C ALA A 120 51.64 2.93 43.77
N ALA A 121 50.52 2.23 43.54
CA ALA A 121 49.45 2.06 44.52
C ALA A 121 49.66 0.88 45.49
N THR A 122 50.80 0.18 45.42
CA THR A 122 51.11 -0.96 46.30
C THR A 122 52.47 -0.79 46.97
N PHE A 123 52.51 -0.04 48.08
CA PHE A 123 53.52 -0.21 49.13
C PHE A 123 52.87 -0.02 50.51
N PRO A 124 53.21 -0.86 51.52
CA PRO A 124 52.50 -0.90 52.80
C PRO A 124 53.15 -0.02 53.88
N ALA A 125 52.32 0.48 54.81
CA ALA A 125 52.74 1.22 56.00
C ALA A 125 53.34 0.30 57.10
N PRO A 126 54.24 0.81 57.97
CA PRO A 126 54.99 -0.02 58.92
C PRO A 126 54.23 -0.27 60.23
N ARG A 127 54.50 -1.44 60.83
CA ARG A 127 54.03 -1.88 62.16
C ARG A 127 54.94 -1.34 63.27
N ILE A 128 54.34 -0.86 64.37
CA ILE A 128 54.96 -0.69 65.69
C ILE A 128 54.24 -1.57 66.72
N SER A 129 55.02 -2.08 67.68
CA SER A 129 54.82 -3.18 68.62
C SER A 129 54.08 -2.84 69.95
N ARG A 130 53.41 -3.83 70.58
CA ARG A 130 53.75 -4.45 71.91
C ARG A 130 52.55 -5.19 72.58
N ARG A 131 52.66 -6.53 72.66
CA ARG A 131 52.58 -7.45 73.85
C ARG A 131 51.29 -7.55 74.74
N PRO A 132 51.12 -8.62 75.58
CA PRO A 132 50.07 -9.66 75.43
C PRO A 132 49.16 -9.85 76.68
N VAL A 133 48.18 -10.78 76.65
CA VAL A 133 47.70 -11.66 77.76
C VAL A 133 46.55 -12.58 77.30
N ARG A 134 46.42 -13.73 77.99
CA ARG A 134 45.66 -14.97 77.70
C ARG A 134 44.15 -14.96 78.03
N LEU A 135 43.41 -15.82 77.28
CA LEU A 135 42.23 -16.70 77.62
C LEU A 135 40.99 -16.03 78.28
N ARG A 136 39.73 -16.22 77.84
CA ARG A 136 39.00 -17.44 77.46
C ARG A 136 37.61 -17.05 76.90
N LEU A 137 37.08 -17.98 76.08
CA LEU A 137 35.66 -18.35 75.92
C LEU A 137 34.68 -17.49 75.09
N THR A 138 33.79 -18.30 74.49
CA THR A 138 32.47 -18.05 73.91
C THR A 138 32.36 -17.45 72.50
N GLN A 139 31.95 -18.36 71.60
CA GLN A 139 31.11 -18.16 70.42
C GLN A 139 30.31 -16.85 70.47
N THR A 140 30.38 -16.03 69.41
CA THR A 140 29.26 -15.73 68.49
C THR A 140 29.78 -14.81 67.34
N ALA A 141 29.36 -15.13 66.11
CA ALA A 141 29.20 -14.25 64.94
C ALA A 141 30.40 -13.58 64.22
N PHE A 142 30.54 -14.01 62.96
CA PHE A 142 30.70 -13.21 61.73
C PHE A 142 32.07 -12.60 61.37
N TYR A 143 32.91 -13.36 60.67
CA TYR A 143 33.02 -13.35 59.20
C TYR A 143 34.17 -14.27 58.79
N THR A 144 33.94 -15.25 57.90
CA THR A 144 34.76 -15.46 56.70
C THR A 144 34.25 -16.61 55.83
N SER A 145 34.16 -16.28 54.55
CA SER A 145 34.57 -17.09 53.41
C SER A 145 33.67 -18.20 52.87
N LEU A 146 33.67 -18.17 51.53
CA LEU A 146 33.83 -19.28 50.61
C LEU A 146 32.65 -20.23 50.44
N ARG A 147 32.27 -20.32 49.15
CA ARG A 147 31.95 -21.55 48.42
C ARG A 147 31.23 -22.62 49.26
N ASP A 148 29.92 -22.72 49.07
CA ASP A 148 29.40 -23.93 48.42
C ASP A 148 27.93 -23.81 48.00
N ARG A 149 27.63 -24.57 46.93
CA ARG A 149 26.38 -25.30 46.63
C ARG A 149 25.08 -24.54 46.36
N THR A 150 24.55 -24.80 45.16
CA THR A 150 23.25 -25.49 45.01
C THR A 150 23.21 -26.30 43.69
N ARG A 151 23.17 -27.62 43.85
CA ARG A 151 22.46 -28.62 43.00
C ARG A 151 21.70 -29.52 44.00
N PRO A 152 20.61 -30.24 43.66
CA PRO A 152 20.05 -30.50 42.33
C PRO A 152 18.52 -30.30 42.23
N ALA A 153 17.99 -30.05 41.04
CA ALA A 153 16.56 -30.29 40.76
C ALA A 153 16.36 -30.70 39.29
N ARG A 154 16.46 -32.01 39.06
CA ARG A 154 15.87 -32.71 37.91
C ARG A 154 14.38 -32.86 38.19
N GLN A 155 13.55 -31.92 37.75
CA GLN A 155 12.11 -32.16 37.56
C GLN A 155 11.49 -30.97 36.81
N ARG A 156 11.32 -31.16 35.49
CA ARG A 156 10.32 -30.56 34.56
C ARG A 156 10.84 -30.72 33.13
N LEU A 157 11.01 -31.98 32.74
CA LEU A 157 10.97 -32.45 31.35
C LEU A 157 9.87 -33.53 31.33
N ARG A 158 8.63 -33.09 31.56
CA ARG A 158 7.40 -33.87 31.44
C ARG A 158 6.25 -32.88 31.20
N GLN A 159 6.08 -32.47 29.94
CA GLN A 159 4.83 -31.96 29.35
C GLN A 159 5.09 -31.57 27.89
N THR A 160 5.48 -32.55 27.06
CA THR A 160 5.34 -32.54 25.58
C THR A 160 5.62 -33.94 25.03
N ALA A 161 5.11 -34.96 25.72
CA ALA A 161 5.14 -36.36 25.28
C ALA A 161 3.77 -36.98 25.60
N ALA A 162 2.75 -36.50 24.89
CA ALA A 162 1.43 -37.11 24.79
C ALA A 162 0.74 -36.49 23.58
N TYR A 163 1.08 -36.96 22.37
CA TYR A 163 0.20 -37.10 21.19
C TYR A 163 1.00 -37.61 19.97
N ALA A 164 1.83 -38.63 20.18
CA ALA A 164 2.55 -39.29 19.10
C ALA A 164 2.74 -40.78 19.40
N GLU A 165 1.67 -41.48 19.79
CA GLU A 165 1.67 -42.95 19.83
C GLU A 165 0.24 -43.51 19.75
N LEU A 166 -0.39 -43.36 18.59
CA LEU A 166 -1.51 -44.21 18.18
C LEU A 166 -1.69 -44.17 16.66
N ARG A 167 -0.62 -44.48 15.93
CA ARG A 167 -0.73 -44.75 14.49
C ARG A 167 0.46 -45.51 13.92
N ASP A 168 0.70 -46.73 14.40
CA ASP A 168 1.19 -47.77 13.49
C ASP A 168 1.02 -49.18 14.08
N ARG A 169 -0.12 -49.84 13.81
CA ARG A 169 -0.17 -51.30 13.67
C ARG A 169 -1.25 -51.67 12.66
N THR A 170 -0.77 -52.25 11.56
CA THR A 170 -1.42 -53.14 10.58
C THR A 170 -1.63 -52.57 9.18
N ARG A 171 -0.56 -52.66 8.38
CA ARG A 171 -0.68 -53.17 7.00
C ARG A 171 -0.70 -54.71 7.04
N PRO A 172 -1.32 -55.33 6.04
CA PRO A 172 -0.54 -56.24 5.22
C PRO A 172 -0.48 -55.75 3.77
N ALA A 173 0.71 -55.88 3.21
CA ALA A 173 0.99 -55.72 1.80
C ALA A 173 0.43 -56.87 0.97
N ARG A 174 -0.03 -56.58 -0.26
CA ARG A 174 0.47 -57.18 -1.54
C ARG A 174 -0.52 -56.90 -2.69
N GLU A 175 0.03 -56.32 -3.76
CA GLU A 175 -0.29 -56.43 -5.20
C GLU A 175 -0.20 -55.07 -5.90
N ARG A 176 1.01 -54.69 -6.33
CA ARG A 176 1.58 -54.88 -7.68
C ARG A 176 0.96 -53.96 -8.73
N TRP A 177 1.72 -52.92 -9.08
CA TRP A 177 2.12 -52.57 -10.44
C TRP A 177 1.21 -53.05 -11.57
N ARG A 178 0.45 -52.11 -12.17
CA ARG A 178 0.16 -51.96 -13.62
C ARG A 178 -1.03 -51.02 -13.80
N GLN A 179 -0.81 -49.79 -14.27
CA GLN A 179 -1.73 -49.07 -15.18
C GLN A 179 -1.13 -47.75 -15.70
N ALA A 180 0.03 -47.87 -16.34
CA ALA A 180 0.52 -46.88 -17.30
C ALA A 180 0.37 -47.47 -18.72
N ALA A 181 -0.87 -47.64 -19.21
CA ALA A 181 -1.16 -48.04 -20.60
C ALA A 181 -2.68 -47.98 -20.93
N TYR A 182 -3.36 -46.84 -20.76
CA TYR A 182 -4.78 -46.73 -21.17
C TYR A 182 -5.15 -45.52 -22.06
N VAL A 183 -4.20 -44.66 -22.46
CA VAL A 183 -4.54 -43.45 -23.25
C VAL A 183 -4.11 -43.51 -24.72
N THR A 184 -3.64 -44.66 -25.22
CA THR A 184 -3.15 -44.77 -26.61
C THR A 184 -3.89 -45.80 -27.47
N ARG A 185 -5.21 -45.98 -27.27
CA ARG A 185 -6.05 -46.86 -28.12
C ARG A 185 -7.49 -46.38 -28.36
N LEU A 186 -7.71 -45.08 -28.50
CA LEU A 186 -9.01 -44.52 -28.93
C LEU A 186 -8.83 -43.39 -29.96
N ARG A 187 -7.95 -43.61 -30.95
CA ARG A 187 -7.78 -42.74 -32.13
C ARG A 187 -7.68 -43.51 -33.46
N ALA A 188 -8.30 -44.69 -33.51
CA ALA A 188 -8.40 -45.49 -34.73
C ALA A 188 -9.80 -46.13 -34.85
N ARG A 189 -10.81 -45.32 -35.19
CA ARG A 189 -12.04 -45.72 -35.91
C ARG A 189 -13.03 -44.55 -35.91
N ALA A 190 -13.08 -43.84 -37.03
CA ALA A 190 -14.30 -43.25 -37.62
C ALA A 190 -13.87 -42.31 -38.75
N GLY A 191 -13.38 -42.93 -39.83
CA GLY A 191 -13.38 -42.32 -41.15
C GLY A 191 -14.68 -42.68 -41.86
N SER A 192 -15.12 -41.76 -42.72
CA SER A 192 -16.10 -41.88 -43.81
C SER A 192 -17.58 -42.15 -43.47
N LEU A 193 -18.40 -41.11 -43.67
CA LEU A 193 -19.44 -41.14 -44.71
C LEU A 193 -19.92 -39.71 -45.01
N ARG A 194 -19.58 -39.24 -46.22
CA ARG A 194 -20.20 -38.10 -46.92
C ARG A 194 -21.05 -38.68 -48.05
N ARG A 195 -22.32 -38.28 -48.16
CA ARG A 195 -23.06 -37.95 -49.40
C ARG A 195 -24.48 -37.50 -49.00
N ARG A 196 -24.80 -36.23 -49.29
CA ARG A 196 -25.79 -35.77 -50.29
C ARG A 196 -27.24 -36.05 -49.91
N VAL A 197 -28.01 -35.01 -49.55
CA VAL A 197 -29.22 -34.54 -50.27
C VAL A 197 -29.47 -33.08 -49.86
N ASN A 198 -29.73 -32.23 -50.85
CA ASN A 198 -30.48 -30.97 -50.85
C ASN A 198 -31.25 -31.00 -52.21
N PRO A 199 -32.27 -30.18 -52.52
CA PRO A 199 -32.98 -29.16 -51.73
C PRO A 199 -34.52 -29.14 -51.98
N LEU A 200 -35.22 -28.12 -51.44
CA LEU A 200 -36.49 -27.46 -51.83
C LEU A 200 -37.29 -27.15 -50.54
N GLY A 201 -37.79 -25.95 -50.23
CA GLY A 201 -37.79 -24.63 -50.86
C GLY A 201 -38.82 -23.73 -50.11
N TYR A 202 -38.59 -22.41 -50.13
CA TYR A 202 -39.57 -21.29 -49.94
C TYR A 202 -40.23 -21.08 -48.55
N TYR A 203 -40.38 -19.89 -47.94
CA TYR A 203 -40.23 -18.45 -48.25
C TYR A 203 -39.61 -17.80 -46.98
N SER A 204 -38.45 -17.12 -46.97
CA SER A 204 -38.12 -15.71 -47.31
C SER A 204 -39.05 -14.62 -46.76
N GLY A 205 -38.52 -13.83 -45.83
CA GLY A 205 -39.03 -12.52 -45.39
C GLY A 205 -38.12 -11.84 -44.37
N LEU A 206 -37.05 -11.18 -44.87
CA LEU A 206 -36.14 -10.16 -44.26
C LEU A 206 -35.46 -10.48 -42.90
N LEU A 207 -34.15 -10.76 -42.74
CA LEU A 207 -32.88 -10.13 -43.19
C LEU A 207 -32.78 -8.64 -42.79
N GLU A 208 -31.81 -8.13 -42.03
CA GLU A 208 -30.42 -8.52 -41.66
C GLU A 208 -30.11 -8.01 -40.23
N ARG A 209 -29.49 -8.69 -39.24
CA ARG A 209 -28.33 -9.62 -39.13
C ARG A 209 -26.97 -8.99 -39.46
N THR A 210 -26.20 -8.56 -38.45
CA THR A 210 -25.19 -9.33 -37.65
C THR A 210 -23.94 -9.78 -38.40
N ARG A 211 -22.78 -9.73 -37.72
CA ARG A 211 -21.88 -10.90 -37.60
C ARG A 211 -20.89 -10.79 -36.42
N PRO A 212 -20.80 -11.83 -35.56
CA PRO A 212 -19.62 -12.11 -34.74
C PRO A 212 -18.79 -13.23 -35.38
N ALA A 213 -17.46 -13.14 -35.30
CA ALA A 213 -16.56 -14.18 -35.76
C ALA A 213 -16.02 -15.02 -34.60
N ARG A 214 -16.21 -16.34 -34.73
CA ARG A 214 -15.60 -17.40 -33.92
C ARG A 214 -14.09 -17.49 -34.20
N GLN A 215 -13.27 -17.73 -33.17
CA GLN A 215 -11.97 -18.38 -33.34
C GLN A 215 -11.77 -19.52 -32.33
N ARG A 216 -11.36 -20.67 -32.88
CA ARG A 216 -11.03 -21.91 -32.18
C ARG A 216 -9.60 -21.87 -31.64
N LEU A 217 -9.42 -22.51 -30.48
CA LEU A 217 -8.15 -22.94 -29.88
C LEU A 217 -7.21 -23.70 -30.85
N ARG A 218 -5.93 -23.32 -30.84
CA ARG A 218 -4.78 -24.25 -30.87
C ARG A 218 -3.65 -23.69 -29.98
N TYR A 219 -3.27 -24.48 -28.97
CA TYR A 219 -2.00 -24.37 -28.25
C TYR A 219 -0.89 -25.01 -29.08
N THR A 220 0.27 -24.35 -29.18
CA THR A 220 1.61 -24.95 -28.99
C THR A 220 2.72 -23.90 -28.88
N THR A 221 3.63 -24.17 -27.93
CA THR A 221 5.04 -23.76 -27.84
C THR A 221 5.41 -22.45 -27.12
N VAL A 222 5.68 -22.65 -25.82
CA VAL A 222 6.58 -21.91 -24.94
C VAL A 222 7.98 -21.80 -25.56
N VAL A 223 8.36 -20.65 -26.15
CA VAL A 223 9.78 -20.16 -26.30
C VAL A 223 9.87 -18.62 -26.49
N SER A 224 8.81 -17.87 -26.80
CA SER A 224 8.92 -16.45 -27.18
C SER A 224 9.08 -15.42 -26.04
N GLY A 225 8.87 -15.80 -24.77
CA GLY A 225 8.84 -14.88 -23.63
C GLY A 225 10.16 -14.18 -23.26
N LEU A 226 11.31 -14.69 -23.71
CA LEU A 226 12.62 -14.08 -23.44
C LEU A 226 13.06 -13.07 -24.52
N ARG A 227 12.54 -13.17 -25.76
CA ARG A 227 12.81 -12.18 -26.82
C ARG A 227 11.92 -10.95 -26.72
N GLN A 228 10.65 -11.11 -26.33
CA GLN A 228 9.73 -9.98 -26.10
C GLN A 228 10.17 -9.09 -24.93
N ARG A 229 10.70 -9.67 -23.84
CA ARG A 229 11.27 -8.89 -22.72
C ARG A 229 12.57 -8.15 -23.08
N ALA A 230 13.32 -8.65 -24.06
CA ALA A 230 14.53 -7.97 -24.56
C ALA A 230 14.20 -6.83 -25.57
N GLN A 231 13.07 -6.91 -26.27
CA GLN A 231 12.57 -5.84 -27.15
C GLN A 231 11.80 -4.75 -26.41
N ALA A 232 11.00 -5.11 -25.39
CA ALA A 232 10.34 -4.14 -24.51
C ALA A 232 11.35 -3.30 -23.70
N ALA A 233 12.49 -3.88 -23.32
CA ALA A 233 13.59 -3.14 -22.69
C ALA A 233 14.32 -2.15 -23.63
N ARG A 234 14.07 -2.20 -24.95
CA ARG A 234 14.69 -1.33 -25.95
C ARG A 234 13.83 -0.12 -26.36
N ARG A 235 12.58 -0.03 -25.92
CA ARG A 235 11.65 1.03 -26.33
C ARG A 235 11.07 1.81 -25.14
N LEU A 236 11.95 2.34 -24.29
CA LEU A 236 11.57 3.38 -23.32
C LEU A 236 11.44 4.74 -24.05
N ASN A 237 10.27 5.36 -23.90
CA ASN A 237 9.92 6.70 -24.40
C ASN A 237 11.04 7.74 -24.08
N PRO A 238 11.54 8.52 -25.07
CA PRO A 238 12.72 9.37 -24.92
C PRO A 238 12.38 10.74 -24.34
N ALA A 239 11.98 10.82 -23.08
CA ALA A 239 11.77 12.11 -22.41
C ALA A 239 12.41 12.19 -21.01
N ALA A 240 13.74 12.05 -20.93
CA ALA A 240 14.60 12.74 -19.95
C ALA A 240 16.10 12.36 -20.13
N PRO A 241 17.06 13.27 -19.90
CA PRO A 241 18.48 12.95 -19.82
C PRO A 241 18.83 11.98 -18.66
N LEU A 242 17.94 11.79 -17.68
CA LEU A 242 18.17 10.97 -16.48
C LEU A 242 17.82 9.48 -16.64
N SER A 243 16.83 9.12 -17.46
CA SER A 243 16.62 7.73 -17.86
C SER A 243 17.82 7.23 -18.67
N ARG A 244 18.43 8.11 -19.49
CA ARG A 244 19.70 7.83 -20.17
C ARG A 244 20.86 7.68 -19.18
N LEU A 245 20.92 8.46 -18.10
CA LEU A 245 21.94 8.29 -17.05
C LEU A 245 21.75 6.95 -16.30
N TYR A 246 20.51 6.59 -15.96
CA TYR A 246 20.16 5.32 -15.32
C TYR A 246 20.40 4.10 -16.23
N CYS A 247 20.08 4.20 -17.52
CA CYS A 247 20.40 3.16 -18.50
C CYS A 247 21.91 3.04 -18.73
N ARG A 248 22.66 4.17 -18.73
CA ARG A 248 24.12 4.18 -18.87
C ARG A 248 24.82 3.62 -17.64
N THR A 249 24.35 3.91 -16.42
CA THR A 249 24.82 3.25 -15.21
C THR A 249 24.45 1.78 -15.27
N ARG A 250 23.22 1.38 -15.59
CA ARG A 250 22.88 -0.04 -15.74
C ARG A 250 23.78 -0.78 -16.75
N ALA A 251 24.09 -0.17 -17.90
CA ALA A 251 24.98 -0.73 -18.92
C ALA A 251 26.44 -0.85 -18.45
N ALA A 252 27.01 0.21 -17.85
CA ALA A 252 28.37 0.18 -17.29
C ALA A 252 28.52 -0.90 -16.19
N TYR A 253 27.43 -1.24 -15.50
CA TYR A 253 27.44 -2.23 -14.43
C TYR A 253 27.21 -3.66 -14.92
N VAL A 254 26.45 -3.88 -16.01
CA VAL A 254 26.46 -5.18 -16.72
C VAL A 254 27.87 -5.51 -17.17
N SER A 255 28.63 -4.51 -17.62
CA SER A 255 30.06 -4.64 -17.91
C SER A 255 30.89 -4.97 -16.65
N ALA A 256 30.64 -4.31 -15.51
CA ALA A 256 31.32 -4.62 -14.25
C ALA A 256 31.03 -6.04 -13.74
N ALA A 257 29.78 -6.53 -13.85
CA ALA A 257 29.42 -7.90 -13.49
C ALA A 257 30.10 -8.95 -14.39
N ALA A 258 30.28 -8.63 -15.68
CA ALA A 258 31.04 -9.47 -16.61
C ALA A 258 32.54 -9.53 -16.24
N ILE A 259 33.11 -8.41 -15.76
CA ILE A 259 34.49 -8.35 -15.26
C ILE A 259 34.65 -9.18 -13.98
N VAL A 260 33.70 -9.08 -13.03
CA VAL A 260 33.73 -9.87 -11.78
C VAL A 260 33.67 -11.38 -12.05
N ARG A 261 32.97 -11.82 -13.09
CA ARG A 261 32.94 -13.24 -13.50
C ARG A 261 34.29 -13.77 -13.97
N ARG A 262 35.21 -12.91 -14.42
CA ARG A 262 36.56 -13.31 -14.86
C ARG A 262 37.58 -13.38 -13.73
N LEU A 263 37.23 -12.96 -12.52
CA LEU A 263 38.14 -13.02 -11.37
C LEU A 263 38.27 -14.44 -10.79
N PRO A 264 39.42 -14.79 -10.17
CA PRO A 264 39.61 -16.03 -9.42
C PRO A 264 38.56 -16.22 -8.31
N ALA A 265 38.24 -17.46 -7.95
CA ALA A 265 37.11 -17.80 -7.07
C ALA A 265 37.07 -17.01 -5.74
N ARG A 266 38.24 -16.83 -5.09
CA ARG A 266 38.38 -16.05 -3.84
C ARG A 266 38.15 -14.55 -4.02
N SER A 267 38.52 -13.98 -5.16
CA SER A 267 38.31 -12.55 -5.47
C SER A 267 36.91 -12.30 -6.03
N ARG A 268 36.29 -13.32 -6.63
CA ARG A 268 34.94 -13.28 -7.19
C ARG A 268 33.87 -13.13 -6.11
N THR A 269 33.99 -13.82 -4.98
CA THR A 269 33.05 -13.70 -3.84
C THR A 269 33.13 -12.34 -3.16
N TRP A 270 34.33 -11.81 -2.97
CA TRP A 270 34.53 -10.46 -2.44
C TRP A 270 34.02 -9.40 -3.42
N ALA A 271 34.40 -9.49 -4.70
CA ALA A 271 33.97 -8.53 -5.71
C ALA A 271 32.47 -8.63 -6.03
N SER A 272 31.86 -9.82 -5.98
CA SER A 272 30.41 -9.99 -6.11
C SER A 272 29.67 -9.41 -4.90
N GLY A 273 30.23 -9.54 -3.69
CA GLY A 273 29.71 -8.87 -2.49
C GLY A 273 29.75 -7.36 -2.61
N GLN A 274 30.87 -6.78 -3.09
CA GLN A 274 30.99 -5.34 -3.32
C GLN A 274 30.08 -4.83 -4.44
N VAL A 275 29.97 -5.58 -5.56
CA VAL A 275 29.04 -5.24 -6.64
C VAL A 275 27.60 -5.36 -6.19
N THR A 276 27.22 -6.38 -5.43
CA THR A 276 25.86 -6.53 -4.89
C THR A 276 25.52 -5.42 -3.90
N ARG A 277 26.48 -5.02 -3.05
CA ARG A 277 26.34 -3.88 -2.14
C ARG A 277 26.24 -2.56 -2.90
N ALA A 278 27.05 -2.37 -3.94
CA ALA A 278 26.95 -1.22 -4.83
C ALA A 278 25.60 -1.19 -5.58
N LEU A 279 25.11 -2.33 -6.09
CA LEU A 279 23.81 -2.47 -6.75
C LEU A 279 22.65 -2.19 -5.78
N ARG A 280 22.74 -2.65 -4.53
CA ARG A 280 21.77 -2.34 -3.48
C ARG A 280 21.79 -0.85 -3.11
N ASN A 281 22.97 -0.22 -3.09
CA ASN A 281 23.13 1.21 -2.83
C ASN A 281 22.76 2.10 -4.02
N LEU A 282 22.87 1.62 -5.26
CA LEU A 282 22.45 2.32 -6.48
C LEU A 282 20.95 2.20 -6.74
N ARG A 283 20.34 1.11 -6.27
CA ARG A 283 18.88 0.99 -6.19
C ARG A 283 18.28 1.94 -5.15
N GLN A 284 19.08 2.42 -4.20
CA GLN A 284 18.61 3.43 -3.27
C GLN A 284 18.67 4.81 -3.93
N PRO A 285 17.57 5.58 -3.88
CA PRO A 285 17.56 6.94 -4.37
C PRO A 285 18.54 7.77 -3.54
N SER A 286 19.70 8.07 -4.13
CA SER A 286 20.66 8.99 -3.55
C SER A 286 20.00 10.35 -3.27
N PHE A 287 20.56 11.13 -2.35
CA PHE A 287 20.08 12.48 -2.08
C PHE A 287 19.96 13.33 -3.38
N LEU A 288 20.94 13.24 -4.28
CA LEU A 288 20.91 13.94 -5.57
C LEU A 288 19.78 13.44 -6.48
N TYR A 289 19.49 12.14 -6.47
CA TYR A 289 18.36 11.59 -7.20
C TYR A 289 17.03 12.11 -6.64
N ALA A 290 16.84 12.08 -5.32
CA ALA A 290 15.63 12.61 -4.68
C ALA A 290 15.41 14.09 -5.03
N LEU A 291 16.47 14.91 -4.90
CA LEU A 291 16.43 16.33 -5.21
C LEU A 291 16.10 16.61 -6.69
N SER A 292 16.76 15.91 -7.61
CA SER A 292 16.54 16.08 -9.05
C SER A 292 15.18 15.57 -9.52
N SER A 293 14.71 14.45 -8.97
CA SER A 293 13.37 13.91 -9.23
C SER A 293 12.29 14.89 -8.79
N GLU A 294 12.35 15.39 -7.56
CA GLU A 294 11.40 16.40 -7.07
C GLU A 294 11.46 17.71 -7.87
N TYR A 295 12.64 18.07 -8.38
CA TYR A 295 12.79 19.27 -9.21
C TYR A 295 12.11 19.08 -10.55
N HIS A 296 12.33 17.93 -11.18
CA HIS A 296 11.69 17.58 -12.42
C HIS A 296 10.16 17.54 -12.29
N TRP A 297 9.65 16.88 -11.25
CA TRP A 297 8.22 16.84 -10.98
C TRP A 297 7.63 18.20 -10.68
N GLN A 298 8.30 19.05 -9.88
CA GLN A 298 7.84 20.42 -9.66
C GLN A 298 7.74 21.21 -10.97
N ARG A 299 8.73 21.10 -11.87
CA ARG A 299 8.66 21.77 -13.18
C ARG A 299 7.54 21.22 -14.06
N ASN A 300 7.27 19.92 -13.98
CA ASN A 300 6.15 19.31 -14.69
C ASN A 300 4.81 19.87 -14.18
N LEU A 301 4.62 19.92 -12.86
CA LEU A 301 3.45 20.54 -12.23
C LEU A 301 3.32 22.03 -12.58
N ASP A 302 4.42 22.76 -12.60
CA ASP A 302 4.42 24.18 -13.00
C ASP A 302 3.89 24.37 -14.43
N LYS A 303 4.25 23.46 -15.35
CA LYS A 303 3.79 23.49 -16.75
C LYS A 303 2.36 22.98 -16.95
N ARG A 304 1.99 21.87 -16.31
CA ARG A 304 0.70 21.19 -16.56
C ARG A 304 -0.44 21.74 -15.70
N LEU A 305 -0.17 22.03 -14.42
CA LEU A 305 -1.15 22.47 -13.45
C LEU A 305 -1.13 24.00 -13.29
N PHE A 306 -0.01 24.58 -12.84
CA PHE A 306 0.03 25.98 -12.43
C PHE A 306 0.02 26.98 -13.60
N ALA A 307 0.48 26.59 -14.79
CA ALA A 307 0.37 27.43 -16.00
C ALA A 307 -1.08 27.74 -16.39
N ARG A 308 -2.04 26.91 -15.96
CA ARG A 308 -3.48 27.11 -16.15
C ARG A 308 -4.08 28.15 -15.20
N LYS A 309 -3.28 28.72 -14.29
CA LYS A 309 -3.67 29.75 -13.30
C LYS A 309 -4.95 29.38 -12.52
N PRO A 310 -4.99 28.21 -11.84
CA PRO A 310 -6.16 27.81 -11.08
C PRO A 310 -6.52 28.84 -10.00
N ASP A 311 -7.81 29.04 -9.80
CA ASP A 311 -8.36 29.80 -8.68
C ASP A 311 -8.61 28.91 -7.48
N LEU A 312 -8.90 27.62 -7.72
CA LEU A 312 -9.04 26.58 -6.71
C LEU A 312 -8.48 25.26 -7.25
N ILE A 313 -7.79 24.51 -6.39
CA ILE A 313 -7.36 23.13 -6.70
C ILE A 313 -8.14 22.15 -5.83
N VAL A 314 -8.71 21.11 -6.43
CA VAL A 314 -9.31 19.97 -5.73
C VAL A 314 -8.33 18.82 -5.75
N LEU A 315 -7.96 18.33 -4.56
CA LEU A 315 -7.18 17.12 -4.35
C LEU A 315 -8.07 16.04 -3.75
N LEU A 316 -7.79 14.76 -4.03
CA LEU A 316 -8.43 13.65 -3.33
C LEU A 316 -7.62 13.15 -2.13
N GLU A 317 -6.35 13.52 -2.07
CA GLU A 317 -5.48 13.31 -0.93
C GLU A 317 -4.39 14.38 -0.91
N ASP A 318 -3.91 14.76 0.27
CA ASP A 318 -2.63 15.46 0.45
C ASP A 318 -1.70 14.53 1.21
N ASN A 319 -0.94 13.74 0.45
CA ASN A 319 -0.04 12.75 0.98
C ASN A 319 1.37 13.33 1.06
N ALA A 320 2.09 13.01 2.14
CA ALA A 320 3.52 13.25 2.15
C ALA A 320 4.15 12.52 0.97
N GLU A 321 3.75 11.30 0.66
CA GLU A 321 4.27 10.58 -0.50
C GLU A 321 3.71 11.07 -1.84
N GLY A 322 4.49 10.88 -2.91
CA GLY A 322 4.02 11.12 -4.27
C GLY A 322 3.92 12.61 -4.67
N LEU A 323 3.01 12.87 -5.62
CA LEU A 323 2.87 14.15 -6.30
C LEU A 323 1.94 15.13 -5.59
N THR A 324 0.98 14.65 -4.80
CA THR A 324 -0.02 15.49 -4.13
C THR A 324 0.63 16.44 -3.12
N GLY A 325 1.64 15.97 -2.37
CA GLY A 325 2.48 16.82 -1.51
C GLY A 325 3.27 17.91 -2.26
N LEU A 326 3.65 17.67 -3.53
CA LEU A 326 4.28 18.70 -4.37
C LEU A 326 3.25 19.72 -4.89
N VAL A 327 2.02 19.27 -5.18
CA VAL A 327 0.91 20.16 -5.54
C VAL A 327 0.55 21.06 -4.37
N SER A 328 0.37 20.52 -3.16
CA SER A 328 0.08 21.31 -1.96
C SER A 328 1.18 22.33 -1.66
N HIS A 329 2.44 21.93 -1.79
CA HIS A 329 3.58 22.87 -1.69
C HIS A 329 3.52 23.98 -2.74
N GLY A 330 3.31 23.62 -4.01
CA GLY A 330 3.25 24.55 -5.13
C GLY A 330 2.08 25.53 -5.04
N ALA A 331 0.92 25.06 -4.59
CA ALA A 331 -0.27 25.87 -4.34
C ALA A 331 -0.02 26.89 -3.23
N ARG A 332 0.57 26.45 -2.11
CA ARG A 332 0.94 27.32 -0.98
C ARG A 332 1.93 28.41 -1.39
N LYS A 333 2.96 28.06 -2.17
CA LYS A 333 3.95 29.05 -2.67
C LYS A 333 3.29 30.14 -3.51
N ARG A 334 2.22 29.80 -4.24
CA ARG A 334 1.48 30.69 -5.14
C ARG A 334 0.24 31.32 -4.50
N ARG A 335 -0.05 31.03 -3.23
CA ARG A 335 -1.27 31.45 -2.52
C ARG A 335 -2.55 31.06 -3.26
N ILE A 336 -2.55 29.88 -3.88
CA ILE A 336 -3.72 29.29 -4.52
C ILE A 336 -4.39 28.39 -3.47
N PRO A 337 -5.67 28.61 -3.12
CA PRO A 337 -6.38 27.73 -2.21
C PRO A 337 -6.53 26.34 -2.83
N TYR A 338 -6.52 25.33 -1.98
CA TYR A 338 -6.83 23.98 -2.39
C TYR A 338 -7.67 23.29 -1.32
N VAL A 339 -8.54 22.39 -1.75
CA VAL A 339 -9.43 21.61 -0.89
C VAL A 339 -9.13 20.14 -1.08
N ILE A 340 -9.50 19.34 -0.08
CA ILE A 340 -9.38 17.90 -0.13
C ILE A 340 -10.80 17.31 -0.15
N LEU A 341 -11.10 16.48 -1.13
CA LEU A 341 -12.31 15.66 -1.22
C LEU A 341 -11.86 14.20 -1.06
N PRO A 342 -11.71 13.71 0.18
CA PRO A 342 -11.04 12.45 0.45
C PRO A 342 -11.80 11.24 -0.11
N ASP A 343 -11.05 10.31 -0.71
CA ASP A 343 -11.55 8.98 -1.11
C ASP A 343 -11.16 7.86 -0.12
N TYR A 344 -10.42 8.23 0.94
CA TYR A 344 -9.81 7.31 1.90
C TYR A 344 -9.93 7.82 3.33
N ILE A 345 -10.00 6.89 4.27
CA ILE A 345 -9.93 7.17 5.71
C ILE A 345 -8.45 7.30 6.09
N PRO A 346 -8.01 8.41 6.69
CA PRO A 346 -6.62 8.55 7.09
C PRO A 346 -6.32 7.61 8.27
N ASN A 347 -5.43 6.64 8.07
CA ASN A 347 -4.97 5.77 9.15
C ASN A 347 -3.43 5.77 9.21
N PRO A 348 -2.80 6.29 10.29
CA PRO A 348 -1.34 6.30 10.42
C PRO A 348 -0.74 4.90 10.65
N ALA A 349 -1.52 3.91 11.09
CA ALA A 349 -1.06 2.54 11.28
C ALA A 349 -0.74 1.85 9.94
N GLU A 350 -1.53 2.11 8.90
CA GLU A 350 -1.36 1.53 7.56
C GLU A 350 0.07 1.72 7.01
N PRO A 351 0.58 2.96 6.83
CA PRO A 351 1.94 3.17 6.38
C PRO A 351 2.97 2.65 7.40
N ALA A 352 2.70 2.74 8.71
CA ALA A 352 3.63 2.27 9.73
C ALA A 352 3.88 0.76 9.59
N ARG A 353 2.82 -0.03 9.47
CA ARG A 353 2.88 -1.48 9.27
C ARG A 353 3.53 -1.84 7.93
N TYR A 354 3.20 -1.10 6.86
CA TYR A 354 3.83 -1.30 5.56
C TYR A 354 5.35 -1.03 5.58
N TYR A 355 5.81 -0.02 6.32
CA TYR A 355 7.24 0.30 6.43
C TYR A 355 7.97 -0.42 7.56
N PHE A 356 7.27 -1.14 8.44
CA PHE A 356 7.80 -1.67 9.70
C PHE A 356 9.10 -2.48 9.54
N ASN A 357 9.17 -3.28 8.47
CA ASN A 357 10.32 -4.12 8.15
C ASN A 357 11.25 -3.53 7.06
N ASN A 358 10.99 -2.30 6.62
CA ASN A 358 11.79 -1.62 5.61
C ASN A 358 12.93 -0.81 6.25
N PRO A 359 14.20 -1.20 6.08
CA PRO A 359 15.33 -0.52 6.73
C PRO A 359 15.52 0.94 6.27
N HIS A 360 14.96 1.33 5.12
CA HIS A 360 15.01 2.73 4.65
C HIS A 360 14.14 3.68 5.46
N HIS A 361 13.16 3.12 6.15
CA HIS A 361 12.24 3.84 7.01
C HIS A 361 12.64 3.71 8.49
N SER A 362 13.85 3.25 8.81
CA SER A 362 14.29 3.20 10.20
C SER A 362 14.89 4.53 10.67
N ALA A 363 14.40 5.06 11.80
CA ALA A 363 14.97 6.24 12.43
C ALA A 363 16.35 5.96 13.10
N ALA A 364 16.72 4.69 13.28
CA ALA A 364 18.02 4.30 13.84
C ALA A 364 19.21 4.56 12.89
N THR A 365 18.95 4.83 11.61
CA THR A 365 19.98 5.19 10.64
C THR A 365 20.64 6.54 10.98
N PRO A 366 21.88 6.85 10.51
CA PRO A 366 22.48 8.17 10.73
C PRO A 366 21.63 9.34 10.24
N ALA A 367 20.97 9.19 9.08
CA ALA A 367 20.03 10.18 8.57
C ALA A 367 18.76 10.27 9.44
N GLY A 368 18.24 9.12 9.89
CA GLY A 368 17.10 9.07 10.81
C GLY A 368 17.37 9.76 12.14
N ARG A 369 18.55 9.56 12.73
CA ARG A 369 18.96 10.25 13.97
C ARG A 369 19.03 11.77 13.80
N LEU A 370 19.50 12.25 12.65
CA LEU A 370 19.49 13.67 12.32
C LEU A 370 18.06 14.21 12.17
N ILE A 371 17.21 13.47 11.46
CA ILE A 371 15.80 13.83 11.24
C ILE A 371 15.03 13.87 12.56
N ARG A 372 15.28 12.93 13.48
CA ARG A 372 14.69 12.92 14.81
C ARG A 372 14.94 14.22 15.57
N TYR A 373 16.11 14.82 15.39
CA TYR A 373 16.45 16.11 16.01
C TYR A 373 15.84 17.30 15.26
N LEU A 374 15.99 17.36 13.93
CA LEU A 374 15.62 18.54 13.14
C LEU A 374 14.13 18.60 12.75
N ALA A 375 13.49 17.45 12.60
CA ALA A 375 12.13 17.33 12.11
C ALA A 375 11.41 16.12 12.76
N PRO A 376 11.25 16.11 14.10
CA PRO A 376 10.70 14.97 14.84
C PRO A 376 9.31 14.53 14.39
N GLN A 377 8.52 15.38 13.73
CA GLN A 377 7.21 15.00 13.16
C GLN A 377 7.30 13.91 12.09
N TRP A 378 8.48 13.70 11.49
CA TRP A 378 8.70 12.64 10.52
C TRP A 378 8.96 11.28 11.16
N VAL A 379 9.09 11.24 12.50
CA VAL A 379 9.32 10.01 13.27
C VAL A 379 8.01 9.58 13.93
N LEU A 380 7.66 8.30 13.80
CA LEU A 380 6.56 7.66 14.52
C LEU A 380 7.11 6.51 15.36
N ASP A 381 6.61 6.35 16.57
CA ASP A 381 6.88 5.21 17.44
C ASP A 381 5.73 4.21 17.27
N TYR A 382 6.05 3.05 16.69
CA TYR A 382 5.10 2.00 16.33
C TYR A 382 5.69 0.65 16.73
N ASP A 383 5.01 -0.10 17.60
CA ASP A 383 5.42 -1.39 18.18
C ASP A 383 6.85 -1.37 18.72
N GLY A 384 7.20 -0.29 19.43
CA GLY A 384 8.53 -0.10 20.02
C GLY A 384 9.65 0.19 19.00
N LYS A 385 9.31 0.47 17.73
CA LYS A 385 10.26 0.91 16.71
C LYS A 385 10.00 2.35 16.30
N GLU A 386 11.07 3.15 16.26
CA GLU A 386 11.04 4.48 15.65
C GLU A 386 11.17 4.36 14.11
N LEU A 387 10.09 4.71 13.41
CA LEU A 387 9.99 4.69 11.96
C LEU A 387 10.08 6.11 11.38
N LEU A 388 10.50 6.23 10.12
CA LEU A 388 10.46 7.43 9.30
C LEU A 388 9.38 7.29 8.23
N ARG A 389 8.57 8.33 8.02
CA ARG A 389 7.53 8.28 6.98
C ARG A 389 8.12 8.09 5.58
N LEU A 390 9.27 8.70 5.33
CA LEU A 390 10.00 8.64 4.07
C LEU A 390 11.45 8.23 4.32
N PRO A 391 12.16 7.71 3.30
CA PRO A 391 13.60 7.56 3.37
C PRO A 391 14.28 8.89 3.73
N GLY A 392 15.29 8.85 4.60
CA GLY A 392 15.88 10.07 5.15
C GLY A 392 16.42 11.05 4.10
N SER A 393 16.93 10.55 2.96
CA SER A 393 17.37 11.40 1.84
C SER A 393 16.22 12.21 1.22
N ALA A 394 15.03 11.65 1.11
CA ALA A 394 13.84 12.33 0.60
C ALA A 394 13.35 13.40 1.59
N ILE A 395 13.34 13.09 2.89
CA ILE A 395 12.97 14.05 3.94
C ILE A 395 13.89 15.28 3.89
N VAL A 396 15.21 15.07 3.83
CA VAL A 396 16.18 16.17 3.76
C VAL A 396 16.01 16.99 2.48
N SER A 397 15.81 16.35 1.32
CA SER A 397 15.54 17.04 0.04
C SER A 397 14.35 18.01 0.16
N ARG A 398 13.25 17.52 0.72
CA ARG A 398 12.02 18.29 0.89
C ARG A 398 12.17 19.43 1.87
N TRP A 399 12.85 19.17 2.98
CA TRP A 399 13.13 20.17 4.00
C TRP A 399 13.96 21.33 3.43
N ILE A 400 15.03 21.05 2.68
CA ILE A 400 15.86 22.08 2.00
C ILE A 400 15.02 22.93 1.04
N ARG A 401 14.01 22.34 0.40
CA ARG A 401 13.10 23.04 -0.51
C ARG A 401 11.97 23.80 0.19
N GLY A 402 11.94 23.79 1.52
CA GLY A 402 10.87 24.40 2.31
C GLY A 402 9.52 23.69 2.16
N GLN A 403 9.51 22.45 1.66
CA GLN A 403 8.33 21.60 1.72
C GLN A 403 8.11 21.20 3.18
N ARG A 404 7.02 21.68 3.77
CA ARG A 404 6.65 21.39 5.14
C ARG A 404 5.40 20.54 5.10
N CYS A 405 5.41 19.43 5.82
CA CYS A 405 4.24 18.61 6.10
C CYS A 405 4.06 18.61 7.63
N PRO A 406 2.98 19.23 8.15
CA PRO A 406 2.67 19.25 9.58
C PRO A 406 2.72 17.88 10.25
N GLN A 407 2.02 16.88 9.69
CA GLN A 407 1.96 15.51 10.24
C GLN A 407 2.14 14.46 9.13
N PRO A 408 3.37 14.19 8.67
CA PRO A 408 3.62 13.36 7.48
C PRO A 408 3.07 11.92 7.57
N TRP A 409 2.84 11.42 8.78
CA TRP A 409 2.23 10.11 9.04
C TRP A 409 0.73 10.06 8.83
N ILE A 410 0.05 11.21 8.79
CA ILE A 410 -1.39 11.30 8.60
C ILE A 410 -1.65 11.84 7.19
N LEU A 411 -2.49 11.16 6.42
CA LEU A 411 -2.97 11.69 5.14
C LEU A 411 -3.72 13.01 5.37
N ASN A 412 -3.71 13.89 4.37
CA ASN A 412 -4.45 15.17 4.39
C ASN A 412 -3.89 16.23 5.38
N SER A 413 -2.74 15.97 5.97
CA SER A 413 -2.10 16.78 7.01
C SER A 413 -1.32 18.01 6.50
N GLY A 414 -1.87 18.72 5.52
CA GLY A 414 -1.19 19.85 4.87
C GLY A 414 -1.62 21.25 5.32
N TYR A 415 -1.87 22.10 4.33
CA TYR A 415 -2.31 23.49 4.47
C TYR A 415 -3.53 23.75 3.58
N CYS A 416 -4.41 22.76 3.41
CA CYS A 416 -5.63 22.95 2.63
C CYS A 416 -6.52 24.02 3.25
N SER A 417 -7.39 24.61 2.44
CA SER A 417 -8.43 25.53 2.89
C SER A 417 -9.44 24.79 3.75
N ALA A 418 -9.93 23.64 3.27
CA ALA A 418 -10.81 22.73 3.97
C ALA A 418 -10.65 21.27 3.47
N ILE A 419 -11.17 20.34 4.25
CA ILE A 419 -11.36 18.93 3.96
C ILE A 419 -12.87 18.68 3.94
N LEU A 420 -13.38 18.26 2.79
CA LEU A 420 -14.79 18.09 2.50
C LEU A 420 -15.18 16.65 2.82
N LEU A 421 -15.64 16.41 4.03
CA LEU A 421 -15.90 15.09 4.58
C LEU A 421 -17.29 14.60 4.23
N GLU A 422 -17.42 13.28 4.18
CA GLU A 422 -18.67 12.60 3.88
C GLU A 422 -19.65 12.58 5.06
N SER A 423 -19.15 12.51 6.29
CA SER A 423 -20.01 12.27 7.45
C SER A 423 -19.46 12.87 8.74
N GLN A 424 -20.31 12.90 9.77
CA GLN A 424 -19.93 13.34 11.12
C GLN A 424 -18.96 12.35 11.78
N SER A 425 -19.10 11.05 11.50
CA SER A 425 -18.17 10.03 11.97
C SER A 425 -16.76 10.28 11.41
N SER A 426 -16.65 10.57 10.10
CA SER A 426 -15.39 10.94 9.48
C SER A 426 -14.85 12.26 10.03
N GLN A 427 -15.70 13.25 10.33
CA GLN A 427 -15.25 14.46 11.03
C GLN A 427 -14.63 14.14 12.39
N LYS A 428 -15.32 13.35 13.21
CA LYS A 428 -14.81 12.94 14.52
C LYS A 428 -13.48 12.20 14.41
N HIS A 429 -13.34 11.28 13.44
CA HIS A 429 -12.08 10.58 13.18
C HIS A 429 -10.93 11.55 12.88
N TYR A 430 -11.15 12.54 12.02
CA TYR A 430 -10.15 13.57 11.75
C TYR A 430 -9.84 14.43 13.00
N GLU A 431 -10.84 14.76 13.81
CA GLU A 431 -10.62 15.50 15.06
C GLU A 431 -9.78 14.70 16.06
N ASP A 432 -10.03 13.41 16.19
CA ASP A 432 -9.27 12.48 17.04
C ASP A 432 -7.80 12.35 16.55
N LEU A 433 -7.56 12.51 15.24
CA LEU A 433 -6.24 12.66 14.62
C LEU A 433 -5.63 14.07 14.75
N GLY A 434 -6.27 14.97 15.51
CA GLY A 434 -5.74 16.30 15.83
C GLY A 434 -5.95 17.36 14.74
N PHE A 435 -6.81 17.10 13.77
CA PHE A 435 -7.22 18.13 12.81
C PHE A 435 -8.02 19.23 13.50
N ARG A 436 -7.90 20.43 12.97
CA ARG A 436 -8.61 21.61 13.45
C ARG A 436 -10.07 21.56 12.97
N PRO A 437 -11.09 21.71 13.85
CA PRO A 437 -12.49 21.65 13.44
C PRO A 437 -12.84 22.64 12.32
N GLU A 438 -12.26 23.85 12.33
CA GLU A 438 -12.49 24.85 11.28
C GLU A 438 -11.92 24.48 9.89
N LYS A 439 -11.23 23.34 9.79
CA LYS A 439 -10.72 22.77 8.53
C LYS A 439 -11.58 21.64 8.00
N LEU A 440 -12.54 21.17 8.77
CA LEU A 440 -13.37 20.03 8.45
C LEU A 440 -14.77 20.54 8.10
N LYS A 441 -15.30 20.11 6.95
CA LYS A 441 -16.65 20.48 6.51
C LYS A 441 -17.36 19.24 6.00
N VAL A 442 -18.44 18.83 6.66
CA VAL A 442 -19.26 17.71 6.21
C VAL A 442 -20.14 18.17 5.04
N VAL A 443 -19.99 17.52 3.89
CA VAL A 443 -20.75 17.82 2.66
C VAL A 443 -21.51 16.60 2.13
N GLY A 444 -21.25 15.40 2.64
CA GLY A 444 -21.76 14.14 2.08
C GLY A 444 -20.72 13.45 1.19
N GLY A 445 -21.01 12.21 0.82
CA GLY A 445 -20.17 11.37 -0.03
C GLY A 445 -20.54 11.46 -1.51
N ALA A 446 -19.54 11.26 -2.39
CA ALA A 446 -19.73 11.35 -3.85
C ALA A 446 -20.76 10.38 -4.45
N ILE A 447 -21.07 9.28 -3.74
CA ILE A 447 -21.99 8.23 -4.18
C ILE A 447 -23.34 8.34 -3.43
N GLU A 448 -23.45 9.17 -2.38
CA GLU A 448 -24.64 9.19 -1.50
C GLU A 448 -25.91 9.66 -2.21
N ASP A 449 -25.83 10.58 -3.17
CA ASP A 449 -27.00 10.98 -3.97
C ASP A 449 -27.55 9.81 -4.79
N GLN A 450 -26.67 8.97 -5.34
CA GLN A 450 -27.05 7.77 -6.09
C GLN A 450 -27.62 6.70 -5.16
N LEU A 451 -26.99 6.46 -4.01
CA LEU A 451 -27.51 5.50 -3.03
C LEU A 451 -28.89 5.94 -2.51
N HIS A 452 -29.07 7.24 -2.27
CA HIS A 452 -30.35 7.80 -1.86
C HIS A 452 -31.42 7.55 -2.92
N ALA A 453 -31.14 7.86 -4.19
CA ALA A 453 -32.08 7.60 -5.28
C ALA A 453 -32.49 6.12 -5.36
N ILE A 454 -31.52 5.19 -5.28
CA ILE A 454 -31.82 3.74 -5.29
C ILE A 454 -32.62 3.34 -4.04
N SER A 455 -32.34 3.92 -2.88
CA SER A 455 -33.08 3.63 -1.65
C SER A 455 -34.55 4.05 -1.71
N LEU A 456 -34.88 5.10 -2.48
CA LEU A 456 -36.28 5.49 -2.74
C LEU A 456 -37.01 4.48 -3.62
N GLU A 457 -36.28 3.79 -4.51
CA GLU A 457 -36.78 2.77 -5.45
C GLU A 457 -36.51 1.34 -4.93
N ARG A 458 -36.24 1.16 -3.63
CA ARG A 458 -35.68 -0.07 -3.06
C ARG A 458 -36.42 -1.34 -3.50
N GLU A 459 -37.74 -1.35 -3.37
CA GLU A 459 -38.55 -2.55 -3.63
C GLU A 459 -38.57 -2.95 -5.12
N GLU A 460 -38.68 -1.97 -6.02
CA GLU A 460 -38.62 -2.21 -7.47
C GLU A 460 -37.24 -2.75 -7.86
N ARG A 461 -36.18 -2.08 -7.41
CA ARG A 461 -34.79 -2.48 -7.67
C ARG A 461 -34.46 -3.86 -7.08
N ARG A 462 -35.01 -4.16 -5.90
CA ARG A 462 -34.89 -5.49 -5.28
C ARG A 462 -35.58 -6.53 -6.16
N ALA A 463 -36.81 -6.29 -6.61
CA ALA A 463 -37.54 -7.23 -7.48
C ALA A 463 -36.80 -7.50 -8.80
N GLU A 464 -36.29 -6.45 -9.48
CA GLU A 464 -35.46 -6.58 -10.70
C GLU A 464 -34.24 -7.48 -10.46
N LEU A 465 -33.56 -7.26 -9.34
CA LEU A 465 -32.38 -8.02 -8.95
C LEU A 465 -32.73 -9.49 -8.63
N MET A 466 -33.83 -9.73 -7.91
CA MET A 466 -34.29 -11.07 -7.57
C MET A 466 -34.63 -11.87 -8.84
N ASP A 467 -35.36 -11.27 -9.78
CA ASP A 467 -35.68 -11.92 -11.06
C ASP A 467 -34.42 -12.26 -11.87
N LYS A 468 -33.50 -11.29 -12.01
CA LYS A 468 -32.26 -11.46 -12.75
C LYS A 468 -31.43 -12.65 -12.27
N TYR A 469 -31.31 -12.81 -10.95
CA TYR A 469 -30.51 -13.87 -10.34
C TYR A 469 -31.34 -15.10 -9.96
N ARG A 470 -32.66 -15.09 -10.21
CA ARG A 470 -33.62 -16.15 -9.84
C ARG A 470 -33.57 -16.48 -8.35
N LEU A 471 -33.54 -15.43 -7.55
CA LEU A 471 -33.48 -15.49 -6.09
C LEU A 471 -34.88 -15.68 -5.50
N ASP A 472 -34.91 -16.19 -4.28
CA ASP A 472 -36.16 -16.45 -3.55
C ASP A 472 -36.65 -15.17 -2.86
N GLY A 473 -37.83 -14.67 -3.21
CA GLY A 473 -38.37 -13.42 -2.68
C GLY A 473 -38.64 -13.44 -1.17
N ASP A 474 -38.81 -14.63 -0.59
CA ASP A 474 -39.08 -14.80 0.85
C ASP A 474 -37.80 -14.79 1.69
N LYS A 475 -36.63 -14.88 1.05
CA LYS A 475 -35.34 -14.90 1.74
C LYS A 475 -34.71 -13.50 1.85
N PRO A 476 -34.01 -13.22 2.97
CA PRO A 476 -33.21 -12.00 3.10
C PRO A 476 -32.07 -11.98 2.07
N LEU A 477 -31.67 -10.78 1.64
CA LEU A 477 -30.57 -10.56 0.71
C LEU A 477 -29.27 -10.21 1.44
N ILE A 478 -28.30 -11.11 1.39
CA ILE A 478 -26.93 -10.87 1.84
C ILE A 478 -26.09 -10.42 0.65
N VAL A 479 -25.46 -9.26 0.78
CA VAL A 479 -24.46 -8.76 -0.17
C VAL A 479 -23.07 -8.85 0.46
N CYS A 480 -22.13 -9.47 -0.23
CA CYS A 480 -20.74 -9.61 0.22
C CYS A 480 -19.80 -8.81 -0.68
N GLY A 481 -19.20 -7.75 -0.14
CA GLY A 481 -18.08 -7.04 -0.78
C GLY A 481 -16.80 -7.83 -0.57
N PHE A 482 -16.43 -8.66 -1.55
CA PHE A 482 -15.34 -9.62 -1.39
C PHE A 482 -13.96 -8.94 -1.42
N PRO A 483 -13.05 -9.22 -0.47
CA PRO A 483 -11.77 -8.54 -0.39
C PRO A 483 -10.81 -8.87 -1.55
N PRO A 484 -9.86 -7.99 -1.89
CA PRO A 484 -8.83 -8.26 -2.90
C PRO A 484 -7.69 -9.14 -2.38
N ASP A 485 -6.90 -9.75 -3.27
CA ASP A 485 -5.67 -10.44 -2.86
C ASP A 485 -4.61 -9.46 -2.29
N GLN A 486 -4.30 -9.61 -1.00
CA GLN A 486 -3.28 -8.83 -0.28
C GLN A 486 -2.04 -9.63 0.12
N TYR A 487 -1.97 -10.91 -0.24
CA TYR A 487 -0.88 -11.82 0.17
C TYR A 487 0.48 -11.48 -0.45
N SER A 488 0.53 -10.52 -1.36
CA SER A 488 1.78 -10.03 -1.97
C SER A 488 2.48 -8.93 -1.17
N ALA A 489 1.81 -8.27 -0.21
CA ALA A 489 2.36 -7.13 0.52
C ALA A 489 3.02 -7.54 1.86
N ALA A 490 2.25 -8.19 2.73
CA ALA A 490 2.68 -8.77 4.00
C ALA A 490 1.64 -9.81 4.42
N THR A 491 2.08 -10.98 4.89
CA THR A 491 1.18 -12.08 5.31
C THR A 491 1.29 -12.40 6.80
N GLU A 492 2.15 -11.68 7.52
CA GLU A 492 2.37 -11.93 8.95
C GLU A 492 1.11 -11.54 9.74
N GLY A 493 0.53 -12.54 10.42
CA GLY A 493 -0.68 -12.39 11.20
C GLY A 493 -1.98 -12.65 10.43
N PHE A 494 -1.96 -12.87 9.11
CA PHE A 494 -3.18 -13.21 8.37
C PHE A 494 -3.79 -14.52 8.88
N GLU A 495 -5.12 -14.63 8.86
CA GLU A 495 -5.77 -15.85 9.35
C GLU A 495 -5.46 -17.08 8.48
N PHE A 496 -5.48 -16.90 7.17
CA PHE A 496 -5.17 -17.96 6.20
C PHE A 496 -3.77 -17.80 5.63
N ASN A 497 -3.17 -18.89 5.15
CA ASN A 497 -1.81 -18.88 4.59
C ASN A 497 -1.76 -18.44 3.13
N SER A 498 -2.91 -18.41 2.45
CA SER A 498 -3.02 -18.02 1.05
C SER A 498 -4.40 -17.44 0.72
N TYR A 499 -4.45 -16.64 -0.33
CA TYR A 499 -5.71 -16.11 -0.86
C TYR A 499 -6.68 -17.22 -1.30
N ASP A 500 -6.15 -18.33 -1.82
CA ASP A 500 -6.96 -19.49 -2.22
C ASP A 500 -7.61 -20.20 -1.03
N GLU A 501 -6.91 -20.26 0.11
CA GLU A 501 -7.45 -20.80 1.36
C GLU A 501 -8.51 -19.86 1.95
N LEU A 502 -8.27 -18.54 1.95
CA LEU A 502 -9.26 -17.53 2.31
C LEU A 502 -10.54 -17.70 1.48
N CYS A 503 -10.41 -17.75 0.15
CA CYS A 503 -11.57 -17.87 -0.74
C CYS A 503 -12.37 -19.14 -0.47
N ARG A 504 -11.70 -20.30 -0.34
CA ARG A 504 -12.40 -21.56 -0.04
C ARG A 504 -13.19 -21.51 1.26
N ASN A 505 -12.59 -21.00 2.33
CA ASN A 505 -13.24 -20.95 3.63
C ASN A 505 -14.38 -19.92 3.68
N TRP A 506 -14.18 -18.74 3.09
CA TRP A 506 -15.20 -17.71 3.04
C TRP A 506 -16.42 -18.17 2.23
N PHE A 507 -16.22 -18.72 1.03
CA PHE A 507 -17.33 -19.23 0.22
C PHE A 507 -18.03 -20.44 0.87
N ALA A 508 -17.32 -21.27 1.62
CA ALA A 508 -17.94 -22.36 2.37
C ALA A 508 -18.92 -21.85 3.46
N VAL A 509 -18.61 -20.72 4.11
CA VAL A 509 -19.54 -20.08 5.06
C VAL A 509 -20.76 -19.51 4.33
N LEU A 510 -20.55 -18.83 3.19
CA LEU A 510 -21.65 -18.29 2.39
C LEU A 510 -22.58 -19.37 1.84
N GLU A 511 -22.02 -20.48 1.38
CA GLU A 511 -22.79 -21.63 0.87
C GLU A 511 -23.64 -22.25 1.98
N ALA A 512 -23.09 -22.37 3.20
CA ALA A 512 -23.77 -22.96 4.34
C ALA A 512 -25.04 -22.20 4.79
N VAL A 513 -25.19 -20.94 4.39
CA VAL A 513 -26.37 -20.11 4.73
C VAL A 513 -27.32 -19.89 3.56
N SER A 514 -26.96 -20.36 2.35
CA SER A 514 -27.73 -20.13 1.12
C SER A 514 -29.14 -20.75 1.10
N ASP A 515 -29.39 -21.75 1.94
CA ASP A 515 -30.73 -22.31 2.13
C ASP A 515 -31.67 -21.33 2.86
N ARG A 516 -31.13 -20.40 3.66
CA ARG A 516 -31.88 -19.44 4.48
C ARG A 516 -31.80 -18.00 3.99
N ALA A 517 -30.86 -17.70 3.09
CA ALA A 517 -30.65 -16.36 2.55
C ALA A 517 -30.23 -16.39 1.08
N ASN A 518 -30.59 -15.35 0.34
CA ASN A 518 -30.00 -15.09 -0.97
C ASN A 518 -28.61 -14.48 -0.79
N VAL A 519 -27.60 -14.99 -1.50
CA VAL A 519 -26.22 -14.49 -1.37
C VAL A 519 -25.69 -13.99 -2.71
N LEU A 520 -25.35 -12.70 -2.74
CA LEU A 520 -24.67 -12.05 -3.86
C LEU A 520 -23.27 -11.59 -3.45
N VAL A 521 -22.26 -12.04 -4.18
CA VAL A 521 -20.86 -11.67 -3.99
C VAL A 521 -20.46 -10.63 -5.03
N VAL A 522 -20.07 -9.44 -4.57
CA VAL A 522 -19.52 -8.38 -5.42
C VAL A 522 -18.00 -8.42 -5.31
N ARG A 523 -17.33 -8.69 -6.44
CA ARG A 523 -15.87 -8.75 -6.50
C ARG A 523 -15.24 -7.38 -6.25
N HIS A 524 -14.07 -7.36 -5.61
CA HIS A 524 -13.24 -6.16 -5.64
C HIS A 524 -12.84 -5.80 -7.09
N PRO A 525 -12.77 -4.51 -7.49
CA PRO A 525 -12.41 -4.12 -8.86
C PRO A 525 -11.06 -4.68 -9.36
N ARG A 526 -10.13 -4.92 -8.43
CA ARG A 526 -8.81 -5.52 -8.68
C ARG A 526 -8.81 -7.04 -8.79
N THR A 527 -9.91 -7.71 -8.45
CA THR A 527 -10.05 -9.16 -8.48
C THR A 527 -10.81 -9.56 -9.76
N PRO A 528 -10.19 -10.32 -10.67
CA PRO A 528 -10.87 -10.89 -11.83
C PRO A 528 -11.99 -11.84 -11.41
N GLU A 529 -13.13 -11.77 -12.09
CA GLU A 529 -14.27 -12.65 -11.79
C GLU A 529 -13.91 -14.15 -11.88
N ILE A 530 -13.08 -14.51 -12.86
CA ILE A 530 -12.65 -15.90 -13.09
C ILE A 530 -11.94 -16.51 -11.87
N GLU A 531 -11.31 -15.69 -11.03
CA GLU A 531 -10.63 -16.17 -9.83
C GLU A 531 -11.61 -16.59 -8.74
N LEU A 532 -12.76 -15.91 -8.66
CA LEU A 532 -13.79 -16.18 -7.66
C LEU A 532 -14.81 -17.22 -8.12
N ARG A 533 -15.11 -17.28 -9.43
CA ARG A 533 -16.16 -18.14 -10.00
C ARG A 533 -15.97 -19.62 -9.70
N ARG A 534 -14.74 -20.08 -9.47
CA ARG A 534 -14.44 -21.47 -9.08
C ARG A 534 -14.89 -21.86 -7.67
N TYR A 535 -15.21 -20.88 -6.81
CA TYR A 535 -15.68 -21.10 -5.45
C TYR A 535 -17.18 -20.87 -5.31
N ALA A 536 -17.76 -20.03 -6.16
CA ALA A 536 -19.20 -19.85 -6.28
C ALA A 536 -19.83 -21.16 -6.78
N GLN A 537 -20.68 -21.78 -5.96
CA GLN A 537 -21.53 -22.91 -6.36
C GLN A 537 -22.85 -22.40 -6.94
N GLU A 538 -23.83 -23.29 -7.15
CA GLU A 538 -25.11 -22.92 -7.78
C GLU A 538 -25.94 -21.91 -6.97
N ARG A 539 -25.69 -21.78 -5.65
CA ARG A 539 -26.52 -21.00 -4.73
C ARG A 539 -25.90 -19.68 -4.25
N VAL A 540 -24.62 -19.46 -4.55
CA VAL A 540 -23.90 -18.21 -4.26
C VAL A 540 -23.55 -17.56 -5.59
N HIS A 541 -24.19 -16.43 -5.90
CA HIS A 541 -23.99 -15.79 -7.19
C HIS A 541 -22.90 -14.70 -7.11
N ILE A 542 -22.10 -14.59 -8.18
CA ILE A 542 -21.22 -13.44 -8.35
C ILE A 542 -21.97 -12.38 -9.13
N ALA A 543 -22.11 -11.20 -8.53
CA ALA A 543 -22.82 -10.09 -9.12
C ALA A 543 -22.04 -9.45 -10.29
N SER A 544 -22.78 -9.09 -11.33
CA SER A 544 -22.28 -8.34 -12.49
C SER A 544 -22.26 -6.83 -12.27
N GLU A 545 -23.13 -6.34 -11.39
CA GLU A 545 -23.35 -4.94 -11.07
C GLU A 545 -22.31 -4.47 -10.03
N PRO A 546 -22.00 -3.17 -10.02
CA PRO A 546 -21.13 -2.62 -8.99
C PRO A 546 -21.84 -2.56 -7.63
N LEU A 547 -21.05 -2.49 -6.55
CA LEU A 547 -21.56 -2.59 -5.18
C LEU A 547 -22.56 -1.47 -4.85
N ASP A 548 -22.33 -0.26 -5.34
CA ASP A 548 -23.21 0.90 -5.15
C ASP A 548 -24.59 0.74 -5.80
N ALA A 549 -24.75 -0.17 -6.76
CA ALA A 549 -26.06 -0.48 -7.36
C ALA A 549 -26.86 -1.52 -6.58
N ILE A 550 -26.19 -2.43 -5.86
CA ILE A 550 -26.84 -3.57 -5.16
C ILE A 550 -26.98 -3.31 -3.66
N LEU A 551 -25.99 -2.66 -3.04
CA LEU A 551 -25.96 -2.47 -1.59
C LEU A 551 -27.24 -1.84 -1.03
N PRO A 552 -27.86 -0.79 -1.63
CA PRO A 552 -29.07 -0.17 -1.09
C PRO A 552 -30.29 -1.09 -0.99
N VAL A 553 -30.34 -2.20 -1.74
CA VAL A 553 -31.46 -3.15 -1.73
C VAL A 553 -31.22 -4.39 -0.86
N SER A 554 -30.07 -4.45 -0.18
CA SER A 554 -29.70 -5.57 0.68
C SER A 554 -30.33 -5.50 2.07
N ASP A 555 -30.30 -6.63 2.77
CA ASP A 555 -30.71 -6.75 4.17
C ASP A 555 -29.52 -6.90 5.12
N LEU A 556 -28.39 -7.44 4.62
CA LEU A 556 -27.13 -7.61 5.35
C LEU A 556 -25.94 -7.34 4.43
N TYR A 557 -24.94 -6.62 4.94
CA TYR A 557 -23.68 -6.41 4.25
C TYR A 557 -22.51 -7.13 4.92
N LEU A 558 -21.77 -7.93 4.15
CA LEU A 558 -20.55 -8.59 4.59
C LEU A 558 -19.35 -7.92 3.93
N ALA A 559 -18.36 -7.53 4.71
CA ALA A 559 -17.16 -6.85 4.22
C ALA A 559 -15.90 -7.31 4.95
N CYS A 560 -14.74 -6.89 4.43
CA CYS A 560 -13.45 -7.01 5.10
C CYS A 560 -12.73 -5.66 4.97
N ILE A 561 -12.78 -4.86 6.05
CA ILE A 561 -12.11 -3.55 6.17
C ILE A 561 -12.28 -2.71 4.89
N SER A 562 -13.53 -2.55 4.49
CA SER A 562 -13.86 -1.80 3.29
C SER A 562 -14.38 -0.42 3.66
N THR A 563 -13.92 0.61 2.96
CA THR A 563 -14.50 1.95 3.10
C THR A 563 -15.96 2.01 2.63
N THR A 564 -16.48 0.97 1.99
CA THR A 564 -17.90 0.85 1.61
C THR A 564 -18.80 0.44 2.79
N ILE A 565 -18.24 0.04 3.93
CA ILE A 565 -19.01 -0.21 5.17
C ILE A 565 -19.80 1.03 5.58
N ARG A 566 -19.21 2.24 5.43
CA ARG A 566 -19.92 3.50 5.72
C ARG A 566 -21.19 3.69 4.89
N TRP A 567 -21.25 3.14 3.67
CA TRP A 567 -22.44 3.22 2.82
C TRP A 567 -23.57 2.39 3.41
N ALA A 568 -23.27 1.16 3.83
CA ALA A 568 -24.23 0.28 4.49
C ALA A 568 -24.73 0.91 5.81
N LEU A 569 -23.82 1.43 6.63
CA LEU A 569 -24.17 2.11 7.87
C LEU A 569 -25.04 3.34 7.65
N ALA A 570 -24.72 4.17 6.64
CA ALA A 570 -25.54 5.33 6.27
C ALA A 570 -26.95 4.95 5.80
N LEU A 571 -27.10 3.75 5.21
CA LEU A 571 -28.37 3.15 4.79
C LEU A 571 -29.07 2.37 5.92
N ALA A 572 -28.53 2.38 7.15
CA ALA A 572 -28.98 1.56 8.27
C ALA A 572 -29.01 0.04 7.96
N ILE A 573 -28.13 -0.43 7.08
CA ILE A 573 -27.97 -1.85 6.76
C ILE A 573 -26.97 -2.45 7.76
N PRO A 574 -27.35 -3.49 8.52
CA PRO A 574 -26.43 -4.24 9.37
C PRO A 574 -25.17 -4.70 8.62
N VAL A 575 -24.03 -4.66 9.30
CA VAL A 575 -22.73 -5.02 8.73
C VAL A 575 -22.03 -6.07 9.59
N ILE A 576 -21.45 -7.08 8.95
CA ILE A 576 -20.38 -7.88 9.55
C ILE A 576 -19.07 -7.51 8.87
N ASN A 577 -18.17 -6.89 9.61
CA ASN A 577 -16.82 -6.56 9.17
C ASN A 577 -15.86 -7.68 9.59
N TYR A 578 -15.58 -8.59 8.67
CA TYR A 578 -14.66 -9.70 8.90
C TYR A 578 -13.24 -9.34 8.45
N ASP A 579 -12.41 -8.95 9.44
CA ASP A 579 -10.98 -8.68 9.24
C ASP A 579 -10.16 -9.97 9.18
N THR A 580 -10.19 -10.61 8.01
CA THR A 580 -9.39 -11.81 7.73
C THR A 580 -7.87 -11.52 7.62
N TYR A 581 -7.49 -10.25 7.43
CA TYR A 581 -6.09 -9.81 7.31
C TYR A 581 -5.46 -9.41 8.65
N ARG A 582 -6.22 -9.38 9.74
CA ARG A 582 -5.77 -8.99 11.09
C ARG A 582 -5.06 -7.64 11.09
N TYR A 583 -5.65 -6.70 10.39
CA TYR A 583 -5.19 -5.34 10.33
C TYR A 583 -5.60 -4.52 11.54
N ASP A 584 -6.75 -4.83 12.13
CA ASP A 584 -7.24 -4.24 13.37
C ASP A 584 -7.27 -2.70 13.31
N TYR A 585 -7.79 -2.15 12.20
CA TYR A 585 -7.81 -0.70 11.99
C TYR A 585 -8.80 0.01 12.91
N GLY A 586 -9.86 -0.67 13.33
CA GLY A 586 -10.89 -0.12 14.22
C GLY A 586 -11.66 1.07 13.64
N ASP A 587 -11.62 1.28 12.31
CA ASP A 587 -12.29 2.41 11.64
C ASP A 587 -13.81 2.42 11.88
N PHE A 588 -14.40 1.25 12.20
CA PHE A 588 -15.84 1.07 12.41
C PHE A 588 -16.19 0.55 13.81
N SER A 589 -15.24 0.47 14.76
CA SER A 589 -15.51 -0.07 16.10
C SER A 589 -16.53 0.75 16.91
N ALA A 590 -16.77 2.01 16.52
CA ALA A 590 -17.78 2.88 17.12
C ALA A 590 -19.17 2.76 16.46
N ALA A 591 -19.29 2.03 15.34
CA ALA A 591 -20.55 1.87 14.62
C ALA A 591 -21.44 0.87 15.36
N ARG A 592 -22.69 1.26 15.61
CA ARG A 592 -23.63 0.37 16.33
C ARG A 592 -24.19 -0.73 15.46
N GLY A 593 -24.37 -0.45 14.16
CA GLY A 593 -24.82 -1.40 13.15
C GLY A 593 -23.71 -2.28 12.56
N CYS A 594 -22.50 -2.30 13.13
CA CYS A 594 -21.37 -3.09 12.62
C CYS A 594 -20.83 -4.05 13.69
N THR A 595 -20.84 -5.34 13.41
CA THR A 595 -20.10 -6.32 14.21
C THR A 595 -18.75 -6.58 13.57
N GLU A 596 -17.67 -6.29 14.30
CA GLU A 596 -16.30 -6.60 13.87
C GLU A 596 -15.89 -8.00 14.36
N VAL A 597 -15.45 -8.84 13.43
CA VAL A 597 -14.98 -10.20 13.71
C VAL A 597 -13.64 -10.42 13.02
N THR A 598 -12.76 -11.20 13.64
CA THR A 598 -11.43 -11.44 13.09
C THR A 598 -11.19 -12.89 12.71
N GLY A 599 -12.05 -13.83 13.13
CA GLY A 599 -11.92 -15.26 12.84
C GLY A 599 -13.10 -15.83 12.06
N ILE A 600 -12.85 -16.82 11.21
CA ILE A 600 -13.85 -17.45 10.34
C ILE A 600 -15.00 -18.09 11.12
N ASP A 601 -14.72 -18.66 12.30
CA ASP A 601 -15.76 -19.26 13.15
C ASP A 601 -16.66 -18.19 13.78
N ALA A 602 -16.08 -17.06 14.19
CA ALA A 602 -16.84 -15.92 14.69
C ALA A 602 -17.68 -15.29 13.57
N PHE A 603 -17.10 -15.18 12.36
CA PHE A 603 -17.81 -14.72 11.16
C PHE A 603 -19.01 -15.61 10.82
N ARG A 604 -18.82 -16.93 10.79
CA ARG A 604 -19.92 -17.89 10.59
C ARG A 604 -21.00 -17.71 11.64
N LYS A 605 -20.61 -17.71 12.92
CA LYS A 605 -21.54 -17.60 14.04
C LYS A 605 -22.37 -16.32 13.96
N GLU A 606 -21.75 -15.19 13.64
CA GLU A 606 -22.45 -13.91 13.55
C GLU A 606 -23.47 -13.89 12.41
N ILE A 607 -23.15 -14.47 11.26
CA ILE A 607 -24.13 -14.64 10.16
C ILE A 607 -25.29 -15.52 10.62
N GLU A 608 -25.00 -16.63 11.28
CA GLU A 608 -26.03 -17.55 11.77
C GLU A 608 -26.97 -16.88 12.79
N THR A 609 -26.43 -16.07 13.70
CA THR A 609 -27.19 -15.27 14.67
C THR A 609 -28.08 -14.23 13.98
N LEU A 610 -27.56 -13.47 13.01
CA LEU A 610 -28.38 -12.46 12.32
C LEU A 610 -29.49 -13.07 11.45
N LEU A 611 -29.34 -14.34 11.05
CA LEU A 611 -30.37 -15.10 10.34
C LEU A 611 -31.43 -15.70 11.28
N GLU A 612 -31.31 -15.55 12.60
CA GLU A 612 -32.38 -15.93 13.53
C GLU A 612 -33.60 -14.99 13.38
N PRO A 613 -34.83 -15.49 13.55
CA PRO A 613 -36.03 -14.67 13.39
C PRO A 613 -35.99 -13.40 14.27
N GLY A 614 -36.14 -12.24 13.65
CA GLY A 614 -36.19 -10.93 14.31
C GLY A 614 -34.83 -10.26 14.57
N GLU A 615 -33.70 -10.97 14.43
CA GLU A 615 -32.38 -10.37 14.69
C GLU A 615 -31.99 -9.33 13.62
N PHE A 616 -32.41 -9.50 12.36
CA PHE A 616 -32.22 -8.46 11.34
C PHE A 616 -32.93 -7.17 11.69
N ASP A 617 -34.20 -7.24 12.08
CA ASP A 617 -34.99 -6.05 12.42
C ASP A 617 -34.42 -5.36 13.67
N ARG A 618 -33.99 -6.16 14.65
CA ARG A 618 -33.30 -5.66 15.84
C ARG A 618 -32.02 -4.92 15.48
N MET A 619 -31.17 -5.52 14.66
CA MET A 619 -29.89 -4.92 14.27
C MET A 619 -30.08 -3.72 13.35
N ARG A 620 -31.07 -3.75 12.45
CA ARG A 620 -31.46 -2.61 11.62
C ARG A 620 -31.90 -1.44 12.48
N SER A 621 -32.78 -1.67 13.45
CA SER A 621 -33.21 -0.62 14.38
C SER A 621 -32.03 0.01 15.14
N ILE A 622 -31.05 -0.81 15.56
CA ILE A 622 -29.81 -0.30 16.16
C ILE A 622 -28.98 0.52 15.18
N ALA A 623 -28.87 0.10 13.91
CA ALA A 623 -28.16 0.82 12.87
C ALA A 623 -28.86 2.15 12.49
N GLU A 624 -30.19 2.20 12.54
CA GLU A 624 -30.96 3.43 12.29
C GLU A 624 -30.64 4.53 13.30
N GLU A 625 -30.34 4.16 14.56
CA GLU A 625 -30.02 5.12 15.62
C GLU A 625 -28.73 5.93 15.36
N ASP A 626 -27.78 5.40 14.57
CA ASP A 626 -26.53 6.09 14.24
C ASP A 626 -26.26 6.28 12.74
N ALA A 627 -27.15 5.83 11.84
CA ALA A 627 -27.01 5.95 10.39
C ALA A 627 -26.68 7.38 9.91
N GLY A 628 -27.37 8.39 10.44
CA GLY A 628 -27.12 9.80 10.11
C GLY A 628 -25.74 10.33 10.50
N ARG A 629 -24.99 9.61 11.35
CA ARG A 629 -23.58 9.94 11.66
C ARG A 629 -22.62 9.41 10.60
N TRP A 630 -23.01 8.37 9.87
CA TRP A 630 -22.16 7.65 8.92
C TRP A 630 -22.28 8.16 7.47
N GLY A 631 -23.35 8.87 7.12
CA GLY A 631 -23.51 9.53 5.82
C GLY A 631 -24.71 10.48 5.76
N LEU A 632 -24.80 11.30 4.70
CA LEU A 632 -25.91 12.23 4.46
C LEU A 632 -26.80 11.73 3.31
N MET A 633 -27.65 10.75 3.60
CA MET A 633 -28.53 10.08 2.63
C MET A 633 -29.79 10.90 2.29
N ASP A 634 -29.62 12.13 1.81
CA ASP A 634 -30.70 13.08 1.54
C ASP A 634 -30.75 13.61 0.09
N GLY A 635 -29.87 13.10 -0.78
CA GLY A 635 -29.83 13.48 -2.20
C GLY A 635 -29.29 14.89 -2.48
N LYS A 636 -28.61 15.53 -1.51
CA LYS A 636 -28.15 16.93 -1.61
C LYS A 636 -26.62 17.08 -1.57
N PHE A 637 -25.85 16.02 -1.80
CA PHE A 637 -24.39 16.11 -1.81
C PHE A 637 -23.88 17.08 -2.88
N GLN A 638 -24.41 17.01 -4.12
CA GLN A 638 -23.96 17.91 -5.20
C GLN A 638 -24.16 19.39 -4.85
N ASP A 639 -25.29 19.74 -4.22
CA ASP A 639 -25.56 21.12 -3.81
C ASP A 639 -24.63 21.60 -2.69
N ARG A 640 -24.38 20.75 -1.69
CA ARG A 640 -23.42 21.05 -0.61
C ARG A 640 -21.99 21.17 -1.13
N LEU A 641 -21.58 20.30 -2.04
CA LEU A 641 -20.27 20.36 -2.68
C LEU A 641 -20.13 21.66 -3.49
N ARG A 642 -21.12 22.00 -4.32
CA ARG A 642 -21.16 23.27 -5.08
C ARG A 642 -21.00 24.47 -4.14
N ALA A 643 -21.81 24.54 -3.09
CA ALA A 643 -21.76 25.63 -2.11
C ALA A 643 -20.37 25.72 -1.46
N ALA A 644 -19.79 24.59 -1.05
CA ALA A 644 -18.45 24.56 -0.45
C ALA A 644 -17.34 25.01 -1.41
N LEU A 645 -17.37 24.57 -2.67
CA LEU A 645 -16.36 24.98 -3.67
C LEU A 645 -16.47 26.47 -4.02
N ILE A 646 -17.69 27.02 -4.07
CA ILE A 646 -17.94 28.45 -4.28
C ILE A 646 -17.44 29.26 -3.09
N GLU A 647 -17.70 28.83 -1.86
CA GLU A 647 -17.24 29.49 -0.64
C GLU A 647 -15.71 29.46 -0.52
N LEU A 648 -15.08 28.33 -0.84
CA LEU A 648 -13.64 28.13 -0.60
C LEU A 648 -12.73 28.73 -1.69
N ARG A 649 -13.33 29.33 -2.73
CA ARG A 649 -12.60 30.04 -3.80
C ARG A 649 -12.19 31.47 -3.41
N GLU A 650 -12.63 31.98 -2.25
CA GLU A 650 -12.40 33.34 -1.76
C GLU A 650 -10.92 33.82 -1.91
N PRO A 651 -10.70 35.12 -2.14
CA PRO A 651 -9.64 35.62 -3.01
C PRO A 651 -8.22 35.31 -2.56
N ARG A 652 -7.36 35.13 -3.58
CA ARG A 652 -5.90 34.97 -3.48
C ARG A 652 -5.32 35.99 -2.50
N GLY A 653 -4.75 35.51 -1.39
CA GLY A 653 -4.03 36.39 -0.47
C GLY A 653 -3.92 35.90 0.96
N ARG A 654 -4.94 35.21 1.47
CA ARG A 654 -4.85 34.60 2.81
C ARG A 654 -3.87 33.43 2.79
N ARG A 655 -2.89 33.48 3.68
CA ARG A 655 -1.96 32.38 3.89
C ARG A 655 -2.71 31.24 4.57
N SER A 656 -2.83 30.10 3.89
CA SER A 656 -3.46 28.93 4.47
C SER A 656 -2.74 28.51 5.75
N LYS A 657 -3.53 28.28 6.79
CA LYS A 657 -3.05 27.75 8.07
C LYS A 657 -2.89 26.23 7.97
N SER A 658 -2.00 25.68 8.80
CA SER A 658 -1.85 24.23 8.99
C SER A 658 -3.19 23.59 9.37
N THR A 659 -3.43 22.36 8.89
CA THR A 659 -4.59 21.54 9.29
C THR A 659 -4.55 21.10 10.75
N HIS A 660 -3.36 21.09 11.36
CA HIS A 660 -3.14 20.73 12.76
C HIS A 660 -2.70 21.92 13.59
N ARG A 661 -2.92 21.86 14.91
CA ARG A 661 -2.33 22.79 15.88
C ARG A 661 -0.81 22.68 15.88
N GLN A 662 -0.13 23.79 16.13
CA GLN A 662 1.34 23.79 16.25
C GLN A 662 1.76 22.88 17.40
N GLY A 663 2.71 21.98 17.15
CA GLY A 663 3.23 21.07 18.16
C GLY A 663 2.43 19.77 18.34
N TYR A 664 1.32 19.56 17.63
CA TYR A 664 0.62 18.27 17.65
C TYR A 664 1.59 17.13 17.28
N ARG A 665 1.42 15.98 17.93
CA ARG A 665 2.17 14.75 17.70
C ARG A 665 1.19 13.59 17.85
N LEU A 666 1.30 12.63 16.93
CA LEU A 666 0.60 11.36 17.11
C LEU A 666 1.06 10.70 18.41
N PRO A 667 0.15 10.06 19.15
CA PRO A 667 0.53 9.22 20.28
C PRO A 667 1.38 8.05 19.79
N ARG A 668 2.08 7.40 20.74
CA ARG A 668 2.71 6.10 20.47
C ARG A 668 1.63 5.11 20.05
N MET A 669 1.93 4.30 19.04
CA MET A 669 1.05 3.26 18.53
C MET A 669 1.63 1.89 18.87
N SER A 670 0.75 0.91 19.09
CA SER A 670 1.07 -0.43 19.61
C SER A 670 0.40 -1.54 18.83
#